data_AF-A0AAJ7N6F3-F1
#
_entry.id   AF-A0AAJ7N6F3-F1
#
_cell.length_a   1.000
_cell.length_b   1.000
_cell.length_c   1.000
_cell.angle_alpha   90.00
_cell.angle_beta   90.00
_cell.angle_gamma   90.00
#
_symmetry.space_group_name_H-M   'P 1'
#
loop_
_entity.id
_entity.type
_entity.pdbx_description
1 polymer ?
#
loop_
_entity_poly.entity_id
_entity_poly.type
_entity_poly.pdbx_seq_one_letter_code
_entity_poly.pdbx_strand_id
1 'polypeptide(L)'
;MKETNTVNGTILDCFTRLRSETESERTDAGIALLKYLIQQNSEQDDNQEFEYGMKRLIRSLGGSKTTRIGSYTTLATFLMLNPEISIKKFISIVNTELHPVNSNSKSENADIYMGRILAYGALIRSKVLSNSTVEKQLETVQDLINAGKQRSYLSFVSTSFLIEFINQVDSNCIKKSVWPVIENEFGKPWTEQTLDSFYTLLVVKNKCPSLVNHEFSKKYFGTKGIITEQSMSDIVKVLLDLPRIISCHHPIFKLFCENIISTKLVTEFWSCVDQQFVRPSKPDEYLAIQLLKFMLSNIVDKSMIPSLLSPNYMQYMLKKFSESKKHNKDEVLLGFKEVLNLLVSAINSDSTKLKTQITVLKKLILYPGDLMIEKKTGIKIIQILTGNMNSDGVKKVSNIYRDIIENSTSKEKRNTKAESFWTNAERIYAAHLLTRLMGHPKMLEDKEWRIDQLKFLFMYGLCEMPNVGIDLALQLKETFYRALDHKLQKLDDLRHVLSEIVHFLNIHIKNESLKLRSPLTDEASKSWEKVIRLIEKLEKNSKKIEAVPVFHTMNLHMGLQLFSDPSMAITAIDELQSCYERLLKKSGKAKTGIKKEKDEPEWVEVVVDLLLSFYSKNSHLLRSLVGCVFPHICPYVTPTAIHQILAVLDVRNEKGPLVKNGLDDSDSEEEDDEENSSCSESNSDINDEDINESYETETSSDSDSDSNEESMNEDEDETITDRLRMAVRQALGDASAQTDDEDVDVDDINEEEGKRLDESLAAAFRILRENRQSRSKKQEKSAQALTHFRVRVIDLLETYLESSSSMAVVLDMILPLFALLEYCIKDPHQKPLLDRVRSCLKTLSAVKKFRDTNNVDEELLTVILRSLMEKGERTTSVYHEMSDKLAECCTFLVRCAQQADVSTETIVQIYGENLTAFFKRRDCVLSPLLFRSILQLQWEGNWQLTPLLVDFAFDSSVRSFRRGYALEFLILFYNNSRLVHLDTEHSDIRMEMERKLSKHTINTLEELSNVHKVKNQQINTSNGNEIGKEVRQRYICSLLTLLRSVYLHHLPQAWNWNDVANALKTYRNNVSLAKDTKTAYNRLAVQIGILHNALSKKIKHVQNTTINGHGGANSGKDNLELKTKKRKNVQNATVNEETQNGIDNFRQSDNTEENEDVQNDSYDTELEENAVKKKNKRKQKDKRQLKKEARMLREKTISEGFEPFNFSSFVSCNESNGDMPLQNGDSEITETSPKPSKKRTHKGIPDSNKVKRRKHMQDA
;
A
#
# COMPACT_ATOMS: atom_id res chain seq x y z
N MET A 1 -32.79 -68.91 -30.57
CA MET A 1 -31.50 -68.63 -29.89
C MET A 1 -31.26 -67.15 -29.97
N LYS A 2 -31.05 -66.47 -28.83
CA LYS A 2 -30.77 -65.03 -28.74
C LYS A 2 -29.25 -64.86 -28.70
N GLU A 3 -28.65 -64.29 -29.74
CA GLU A 3 -27.27 -63.79 -29.67
C GLU A 3 -27.26 -62.48 -28.87
N THR A 4 -26.52 -62.48 -27.78
CA THR A 4 -26.30 -61.32 -26.91
C THR A 4 -25.19 -60.46 -27.50
N ASN A 5 -25.56 -59.30 -28.05
CA ASN A 5 -24.65 -58.21 -28.39
C ASN A 5 -23.82 -57.80 -27.16
N THR A 6 -22.52 -58.05 -27.20
CA THR A 6 -21.59 -57.65 -26.14
C THR A 6 -20.91 -56.33 -26.54
N VAL A 7 -21.34 -55.23 -25.93
CA VAL A 7 -20.72 -53.89 -26.10
C VAL A 7 -19.28 -53.91 -25.56
N ASN A 8 -18.33 -53.33 -26.30
CA ASN A 8 -16.92 -53.27 -25.90
C ASN A 8 -16.70 -52.63 -24.51
N GLY A 9 -15.91 -53.27 -23.65
CA GLY A 9 -15.67 -52.85 -22.25
C GLY A 9 -15.02 -51.46 -22.11
N THR A 10 -14.30 -51.01 -23.13
CA THR A 10 -13.66 -49.69 -23.20
C THR A 10 -14.65 -48.53 -23.27
N ILE A 11 -15.80 -48.67 -23.96
CA ILE A 11 -16.84 -47.64 -23.98
C ILE A 11 -17.48 -47.50 -22.60
N LEU A 12 -17.79 -48.63 -21.95
CA LEU A 12 -18.42 -48.62 -20.63
C LEU A 12 -17.52 -47.96 -19.57
N ASP A 13 -16.21 -48.20 -19.63
CA ASP A 13 -15.23 -47.57 -18.74
C ASP A 13 -15.13 -46.05 -18.95
N CYS A 14 -15.23 -45.57 -20.19
CA CYS A 14 -15.27 -44.13 -20.45
C CYS A 14 -16.50 -43.49 -19.79
N PHE A 15 -17.68 -44.13 -19.89
CA PHE A 15 -18.90 -43.60 -19.27
C PHE A 15 -18.92 -43.67 -17.74
N THR A 16 -18.22 -44.61 -17.10
CA THR A 16 -18.07 -44.63 -15.64
C THR A 16 -17.14 -43.50 -15.20
N ARG A 17 -16.01 -43.32 -15.89
CA ARG A 17 -15.03 -42.25 -15.60
C ARG A 17 -15.57 -40.84 -15.88
N LEU A 18 -16.48 -40.67 -16.85
CA LEU A 18 -17.20 -39.42 -17.08
C LEU A 18 -18.08 -38.97 -15.89
N ARG A 19 -18.38 -39.86 -14.94
CA ARG A 19 -19.14 -39.56 -13.72
C ARG A 19 -18.27 -39.12 -12.55
N SER A 20 -16.94 -39.16 -12.69
CA SER A 20 -15.99 -38.82 -11.63
C SER A 20 -16.18 -37.38 -11.14
N GLU A 21 -15.93 -37.14 -9.85
CA GLU A 21 -15.90 -35.79 -9.27
C GLU A 21 -14.64 -35.02 -9.71
N THR A 22 -13.58 -35.74 -10.07
CA THR A 22 -12.29 -35.20 -10.53
C THR A 22 -12.36 -34.70 -11.97
N GLU A 23 -11.94 -33.47 -12.21
CA GLU A 23 -12.03 -32.82 -13.52
C GLU A 23 -11.10 -33.44 -14.58
N SER A 24 -9.85 -33.79 -14.22
CA SER A 24 -8.90 -34.40 -15.16
C SER A 24 -9.39 -35.76 -15.66
N GLU A 25 -9.91 -36.60 -14.75
CA GLU A 25 -10.44 -37.92 -15.10
C GLU A 25 -11.63 -37.84 -16.05
N ARG A 26 -12.54 -36.87 -15.85
CA ARG A 26 -13.64 -36.61 -16.78
C ARG A 26 -13.13 -36.18 -18.15
N THR A 27 -12.09 -35.36 -18.19
CA THR A 27 -11.52 -34.84 -19.44
C THR A 27 -10.84 -35.96 -20.23
N ASP A 28 -10.02 -36.78 -19.58
CA ASP A 28 -9.36 -37.93 -20.22
C ASP A 28 -10.37 -38.96 -20.73
N ALA A 29 -11.41 -39.24 -19.95
CA ALA A 29 -12.50 -40.12 -20.37
C ALA A 29 -13.29 -39.55 -21.55
N GLY A 30 -13.54 -38.24 -21.57
CA GLY A 30 -14.14 -37.54 -22.70
C GLY A 30 -13.29 -37.64 -23.97
N ILE A 31 -11.97 -37.43 -23.87
CA ILE A 31 -11.03 -37.58 -24.99
C ILE A 31 -11.04 -39.02 -25.51
N ALA A 32 -10.96 -40.01 -24.62
CA ALA A 32 -10.97 -41.43 -25.00
C ALA A 32 -12.28 -41.80 -25.71
N LEU A 33 -13.42 -41.33 -25.19
CA LEU A 33 -14.73 -41.55 -25.81
C LEU A 33 -14.86 -40.84 -27.16
N LEU A 34 -14.31 -39.62 -27.31
CA LEU A 34 -14.29 -38.90 -28.59
C LEU A 34 -13.47 -39.63 -29.65
N LYS A 35 -12.27 -40.12 -29.31
CA LYS A 35 -11.44 -40.93 -30.23
C LYS A 35 -12.23 -42.15 -30.73
N TYR A 36 -12.88 -42.84 -29.79
CA TYR A 36 -13.69 -44.00 -30.11
C TYR A 36 -14.85 -43.67 -31.04
N LEU A 37 -15.65 -42.66 -30.71
CA LEU A 37 -16.83 -42.29 -31.48
C LEU A 37 -16.49 -41.75 -32.87
N ILE A 38 -15.39 -41.01 -33.02
CA ILE A 38 -14.95 -40.48 -34.32
C ILE A 38 -14.46 -41.62 -35.22
N GLN A 39 -13.67 -42.56 -34.69
CA GLN A 39 -13.18 -43.71 -35.45
C GLN A 39 -14.34 -44.56 -35.98
N GLN A 40 -15.33 -44.85 -35.13
CA GLN A 40 -16.50 -45.66 -35.51
C GLN A 40 -17.51 -44.92 -36.40
N ASN A 41 -17.48 -43.58 -36.47
CA ASN A 41 -18.32 -42.79 -37.37
C ASN A 41 -17.85 -42.87 -38.84
N SER A 42 -16.59 -43.24 -39.08
CA SER A 42 -16.00 -43.35 -40.43
C SER A 42 -16.18 -44.73 -41.09
N GLU A 43 -16.55 -45.76 -40.32
CA GLU A 43 -16.70 -47.14 -40.78
C GLU A 43 -18.19 -47.57 -40.79
N GLN A 44 -18.86 -47.40 -41.94
CA GLN A 44 -20.20 -47.90 -42.32
C GLN A 44 -21.45 -47.44 -41.51
N ASP A 45 -22.55 -47.25 -42.24
CA ASP A 45 -23.81 -46.56 -41.87
C ASP A 45 -24.69 -47.27 -40.80
N ASP A 46 -24.27 -48.42 -40.27
CA ASP A 46 -25.06 -49.26 -39.33
C ASP A 46 -24.25 -49.74 -38.10
N ASN A 47 -23.37 -48.89 -37.59
CA ASN A 47 -22.55 -49.25 -36.43
C ASN A 47 -23.35 -49.12 -35.11
N GLN A 48 -23.88 -50.24 -34.60
CA GLN A 48 -24.69 -50.32 -33.39
C GLN A 48 -24.01 -49.72 -32.15
N GLU A 49 -22.67 -49.75 -32.09
CA GLU A 49 -21.91 -49.20 -30.97
C GLU A 49 -21.84 -47.67 -30.99
N PHE A 50 -21.74 -47.06 -32.18
CA PHE A 50 -21.83 -45.60 -32.34
C PHE A 50 -23.21 -45.09 -31.90
N GLU A 51 -24.27 -45.76 -32.36
CA GLU A 51 -25.64 -45.40 -31.99
C GLU A 51 -25.87 -45.57 -30.48
N TYR A 52 -25.35 -46.64 -29.87
CA TYR A 52 -25.37 -46.84 -28.43
C TYR A 52 -24.62 -45.74 -27.68
N GLY A 53 -23.42 -45.37 -28.13
CA GLY A 53 -22.61 -44.29 -27.54
C GLY A 53 -23.34 -42.95 -27.58
N MET A 54 -23.94 -42.59 -28.71
CA MET A 54 -24.73 -41.36 -28.86
C MET A 54 -25.98 -41.36 -27.99
N LYS A 55 -26.77 -42.45 -27.98
CA LYS A 55 -27.93 -42.61 -27.09
C LYS A 55 -27.53 -42.46 -25.63
N ARG A 56 -26.43 -43.10 -25.22
CA ARG A 56 -25.95 -43.06 -23.84
C ARG A 56 -25.40 -41.69 -23.44
N LEU A 57 -24.69 -40.98 -24.32
CA LEU A 57 -24.24 -39.60 -24.09
C LEU A 57 -25.43 -38.67 -23.86
N ILE A 58 -26.43 -38.71 -24.74
CA ILE A 58 -27.63 -37.87 -24.65
C ILE A 58 -28.44 -38.21 -23.39
N ARG A 59 -28.69 -39.50 -23.12
CA ARG A 59 -29.38 -39.94 -21.89
C ARG A 59 -28.67 -39.48 -20.62
N SER A 60 -27.34 -39.46 -20.63
CA SER A 60 -26.51 -39.07 -19.48
C SER A 60 -26.65 -37.57 -19.12
N LEU A 61 -27.16 -36.73 -20.03
CA LEU A 61 -27.49 -35.33 -19.75
C LEU A 61 -28.68 -35.17 -18.79
N GLY A 62 -29.53 -36.19 -18.65
CA GLY A 62 -30.58 -36.25 -17.63
C GLY A 62 -30.08 -36.77 -16.26
N GLY A 63 -28.79 -37.08 -16.12
CA GLY A 63 -28.20 -37.76 -14.96
C GLY A 63 -27.85 -36.85 -13.77
N SER A 64 -26.88 -37.25 -12.95
CA SER A 64 -26.35 -36.43 -11.83
C SER A 64 -25.50 -35.25 -12.33
N LYS A 65 -25.19 -34.27 -11.47
CA LYS A 65 -24.39 -33.07 -11.82
C LYS A 65 -23.07 -33.42 -12.51
N THR A 66 -22.26 -34.30 -11.92
CA THR A 66 -20.94 -34.69 -12.47
C THR A 66 -21.07 -35.38 -13.83
N THR A 67 -22.05 -36.28 -13.93
CA THR A 67 -22.39 -36.97 -15.19
C THR A 67 -22.79 -35.98 -16.29
N ARG A 68 -23.59 -34.95 -15.95
CA ARG A 68 -24.03 -33.92 -16.91
C ARG A 68 -22.85 -33.12 -17.45
N ILE A 69 -21.95 -32.66 -16.58
CA ILE A 69 -20.80 -31.84 -16.99
C ILE A 69 -19.90 -32.61 -17.97
N GLY A 70 -19.51 -33.84 -17.62
CA GLY A 70 -18.67 -34.67 -18.48
C GLY A 70 -19.36 -35.02 -19.81
N SER A 71 -20.63 -35.43 -19.74
CA SER A 71 -21.38 -35.83 -20.94
C SER A 71 -21.70 -34.66 -21.87
N TYR A 72 -22.07 -33.50 -21.32
CA TYR A 72 -22.36 -32.28 -22.09
C TYR A 72 -21.12 -31.79 -22.84
N THR A 73 -20.00 -31.70 -22.13
CA THR A 73 -18.72 -31.25 -22.68
C THR A 73 -18.25 -32.18 -23.81
N THR A 74 -18.33 -33.49 -23.59
CA THR A 74 -17.98 -34.50 -24.60
C THR A 74 -18.91 -34.41 -25.80
N LEU A 75 -20.23 -34.27 -25.59
CA LEU A 75 -21.21 -34.17 -26.67
C LEU A 75 -21.05 -32.89 -27.51
N ALA A 76 -20.90 -31.73 -26.87
CA ALA A 76 -20.71 -30.46 -27.57
C ALA A 76 -19.44 -30.48 -28.43
N THR A 77 -18.35 -31.07 -27.92
CA THR A 77 -17.10 -31.25 -28.66
C THR A 77 -17.26 -32.24 -29.80
N PHE A 78 -17.95 -33.35 -29.58
CA PHE A 78 -18.24 -34.33 -30.63
C PHE A 78 -18.99 -33.70 -31.81
N LEU A 79 -20.04 -32.92 -31.52
CA LEU A 79 -20.83 -32.19 -32.53
C LEU A 79 -19.98 -31.14 -33.25
N MET A 80 -19.09 -30.45 -32.54
CA MET A 80 -18.17 -29.47 -33.13
C MET A 80 -17.19 -30.12 -34.12
N LEU A 81 -16.71 -31.34 -33.82
CA LEU A 81 -15.82 -32.11 -34.70
C LEU A 81 -16.55 -32.81 -35.85
N ASN A 82 -17.88 -32.95 -35.78
CA ASN A 82 -18.70 -33.66 -36.77
C ASN A 82 -19.91 -32.80 -37.19
N PRO A 83 -19.70 -31.72 -37.97
CA PRO A 83 -20.77 -30.77 -38.31
C PRO A 83 -21.85 -31.36 -39.24
N GLU A 84 -21.56 -32.47 -39.91
CA GLU A 84 -22.50 -33.11 -40.86
C GLU A 84 -23.58 -33.97 -40.18
N ILE A 85 -23.60 -34.06 -38.86
CA ILE A 85 -24.58 -34.86 -38.13
C ILE A 85 -26.02 -34.42 -38.47
N SER A 86 -26.85 -35.40 -38.83
CA SER A 86 -28.27 -35.18 -39.09
C SER A 86 -28.99 -34.72 -37.82
N ILE A 87 -29.33 -33.44 -37.75
CA ILE A 87 -30.12 -32.85 -36.66
C ILE A 87 -31.44 -33.59 -36.45
N LYS A 88 -32.07 -34.11 -37.51
CA LYS A 88 -33.32 -34.89 -37.40
C LYS A 88 -33.10 -36.19 -36.62
N LYS A 89 -31.99 -36.91 -36.89
CA LYS A 89 -31.59 -38.10 -36.13
C LYS A 89 -31.25 -37.72 -34.69
N PHE A 90 -30.52 -36.62 -34.48
CA PHE A 90 -30.19 -36.12 -33.14
C PHE A 90 -31.44 -35.81 -32.30
N ILE A 91 -32.39 -35.01 -32.82
CA ILE A 91 -33.64 -34.67 -32.14
C ILE A 91 -34.47 -35.94 -31.86
N SER A 92 -34.49 -36.91 -32.77
CA SER A 92 -35.16 -38.19 -32.53
C SER A 92 -34.57 -38.97 -31.35
N ILE A 93 -33.24 -38.95 -31.19
CA ILE A 93 -32.56 -39.58 -30.06
C ILE A 93 -32.88 -38.82 -28.76
N VAL A 94 -32.86 -37.48 -28.79
CA VAL A 94 -33.25 -36.66 -27.63
C VAL A 94 -34.69 -36.97 -27.21
N ASN A 95 -35.63 -37.06 -28.15
CA ASN A 95 -37.03 -37.36 -27.86
C ASN A 95 -37.23 -38.79 -27.34
N THR A 96 -36.38 -39.74 -27.73
CA THR A 96 -36.48 -41.14 -27.28
C THR A 96 -35.84 -41.34 -25.91
N GLU A 97 -34.62 -40.82 -25.72
CA GLU A 97 -33.80 -41.07 -24.52
C GLU A 97 -34.10 -40.10 -23.37
N LEU A 98 -34.61 -38.90 -23.67
CA LEU A 98 -34.96 -37.86 -22.69
C LEU A 98 -36.47 -37.56 -22.73
N HIS A 99 -37.28 -38.62 -22.76
CA HIS A 99 -38.73 -38.52 -22.71
C HIS A 99 -39.23 -38.40 -21.24
N PRO A 100 -39.93 -37.31 -20.86
CA PRO A 100 -40.53 -37.21 -19.53
C PRO A 100 -41.72 -38.18 -19.41
N VAL A 101 -41.78 -38.96 -18.33
CA VAL A 101 -42.86 -39.92 -18.09
C VAL A 101 -43.67 -39.49 -16.88
N ASN A 102 -45.00 -39.62 -16.93
CA ASN A 102 -45.89 -39.24 -15.81
C ASN A 102 -45.64 -40.05 -14.53
N SER A 103 -45.04 -41.24 -14.64
CA SER A 103 -44.61 -42.06 -13.51
C SER A 103 -43.38 -41.51 -12.79
N ASN A 104 -42.57 -40.69 -13.45
CA ASN A 104 -41.35 -40.14 -12.85
C ASN A 104 -41.67 -39.05 -11.83
N SER A 105 -40.80 -38.89 -10.85
CA SER A 105 -40.93 -37.81 -9.88
C SER A 105 -40.82 -36.44 -10.56
N LYS A 106 -41.40 -35.42 -9.89
CA LYS A 106 -41.29 -34.01 -10.32
C LYS A 106 -39.84 -33.51 -10.45
N SER A 107 -38.89 -34.13 -9.73
CA SER A 107 -37.45 -33.82 -9.81
C SER A 107 -36.81 -34.51 -11.01
N GLU A 108 -37.05 -35.81 -11.20
CA GLU A 108 -36.50 -36.56 -12.33
C GLU A 108 -36.98 -36.00 -13.67
N ASN A 109 -38.26 -35.66 -13.80
CA ASN A 109 -38.74 -34.99 -15.02
C ASN A 109 -38.06 -33.64 -15.24
N ALA A 110 -37.70 -32.91 -14.18
CA ALA A 110 -36.96 -31.66 -14.32
C ALA A 110 -35.49 -31.88 -14.72
N ASP A 111 -34.87 -32.97 -14.25
CA ASP A 111 -33.53 -33.38 -14.68
C ASP A 111 -33.52 -33.83 -16.15
N ILE A 112 -34.58 -34.51 -16.61
CA ILE A 112 -34.79 -34.84 -18.02
C ILE A 112 -34.91 -33.56 -18.87
N TYR A 113 -35.74 -32.60 -18.45
CA TYR A 113 -35.86 -31.31 -19.17
C TYR A 113 -34.55 -30.52 -19.17
N MET A 114 -33.78 -30.53 -18.07
CA MET A 114 -32.41 -29.99 -18.06
C MET A 114 -31.53 -30.69 -19.09
N GLY A 115 -31.61 -32.03 -19.17
CA GLY A 115 -30.88 -32.80 -20.17
C GLY A 115 -31.24 -32.40 -21.60
N ARG A 116 -32.53 -32.14 -21.88
CA ARG A 116 -33.00 -31.63 -23.19
C ARG A 116 -32.43 -30.25 -23.49
N ILE A 117 -32.50 -29.32 -22.52
CA ILE A 117 -31.92 -27.96 -22.65
C ILE A 117 -30.42 -28.06 -22.96
N LEU A 118 -29.69 -28.92 -22.26
CA LEU A 118 -28.27 -29.16 -22.52
C LEU A 118 -28.02 -29.79 -23.89
N ALA A 119 -28.87 -30.72 -24.35
CA ALA A 119 -28.73 -31.33 -25.67
C ALA A 119 -28.90 -30.29 -26.80
N TYR A 120 -29.94 -29.46 -26.74
CA TYR A 120 -30.15 -28.37 -27.70
C TYR A 120 -29.07 -27.28 -27.55
N GLY A 121 -28.65 -26.98 -26.32
CA GLY A 121 -27.51 -26.11 -26.04
C GLY A 121 -26.21 -26.60 -26.67
N ALA A 122 -25.98 -27.92 -26.71
CA ALA A 122 -24.82 -28.51 -27.39
C ALA A 122 -24.88 -28.29 -28.92
N LEU A 123 -26.06 -28.35 -29.55
CA LEU A 123 -26.24 -27.98 -30.97
C LEU A 123 -25.93 -26.50 -31.25
N ILE A 124 -26.30 -25.62 -30.30
CA ILE A 124 -26.02 -24.18 -30.39
C ILE A 124 -24.51 -23.92 -30.23
N ARG A 125 -23.88 -24.45 -29.19
CA ARG A 125 -22.45 -24.20 -28.92
C ARG A 125 -21.53 -24.78 -29.98
N SER A 126 -21.89 -25.92 -30.56
CA SER A 126 -21.15 -26.55 -31.66
C SER A 126 -21.33 -25.84 -33.01
N LYS A 127 -22.19 -24.81 -33.10
CA LYS A 127 -22.56 -24.11 -34.34
C LYS A 127 -23.21 -25.00 -35.42
N VAL A 128 -23.58 -26.23 -35.07
CA VAL A 128 -24.31 -27.14 -35.98
C VAL A 128 -25.70 -26.57 -36.27
N LEU A 129 -26.35 -25.96 -35.27
CA LEU A 129 -27.68 -25.37 -35.46
C LEU A 129 -27.66 -24.15 -36.39
N SER A 130 -26.65 -23.27 -36.29
CA SER A 130 -26.56 -22.06 -37.12
C SER A 130 -26.40 -22.38 -38.62
N ASN A 131 -25.80 -23.52 -38.93
CA ASN A 131 -25.56 -23.97 -40.32
C ASN A 131 -26.71 -24.82 -40.90
N SER A 132 -27.80 -24.99 -40.15
CA SER A 132 -28.94 -25.83 -40.54
C SER A 132 -30.09 -25.07 -41.20
N THR A 133 -31.10 -25.80 -41.71
CA THR A 133 -32.26 -25.18 -42.36
C THR A 133 -33.14 -24.44 -41.35
N VAL A 134 -33.88 -23.44 -41.84
CA VAL A 134 -34.77 -22.58 -41.03
C VAL A 134 -35.80 -23.42 -40.25
N GLU A 135 -36.33 -24.49 -40.83
CA GLU A 135 -37.31 -25.36 -40.18
C GLU A 135 -36.71 -26.06 -38.95
N LYS A 136 -35.47 -26.56 -39.06
CA LYS A 136 -34.76 -27.24 -37.96
C LYS A 136 -34.36 -26.26 -36.86
N GLN A 137 -33.97 -25.05 -37.23
CA GLN A 137 -33.69 -23.97 -36.29
C GLN A 137 -34.94 -23.62 -35.48
N LEU A 138 -36.08 -23.46 -36.16
CA LEU A 138 -37.36 -23.14 -35.53
C LEU A 138 -37.81 -24.26 -34.59
N GLU A 139 -37.77 -25.53 -35.04
CA GLU A 139 -38.11 -26.70 -34.22
C GLU A 139 -37.25 -26.76 -32.95
N THR A 140 -35.92 -26.60 -33.09
CA THR A 140 -34.99 -26.65 -31.96
C THR A 140 -35.22 -25.50 -30.97
N VAL A 141 -35.47 -24.29 -31.46
CA VAL A 141 -35.77 -23.12 -30.61
C VAL A 141 -37.09 -23.31 -29.84
N GLN A 142 -38.12 -23.82 -30.51
CA GLN A 142 -39.41 -24.12 -29.89
C GLN A 142 -39.26 -25.18 -28.79
N ASP A 143 -38.54 -26.27 -29.08
CA ASP A 143 -38.29 -27.34 -28.13
C ASP A 143 -37.46 -26.89 -26.92
N LEU A 144 -36.43 -26.07 -27.15
CA LEU A 144 -35.59 -25.47 -26.11
C LEU A 144 -36.45 -24.66 -25.13
N ILE A 145 -37.24 -23.73 -25.65
CA ILE A 145 -38.13 -22.87 -24.87
C ILE A 145 -39.19 -23.72 -24.13
N ASN A 146 -39.76 -24.72 -24.79
CA ASN A 146 -40.74 -25.62 -24.18
C ASN A 146 -40.18 -26.44 -23.02
N ALA A 147 -38.91 -26.87 -23.10
CA ALA A 147 -38.22 -27.52 -22.00
C ALA A 147 -37.92 -26.54 -20.85
N GLY A 148 -37.56 -25.28 -21.17
CA GLY A 148 -37.33 -24.22 -20.19
C GLY A 148 -38.56 -23.86 -19.34
N LYS A 149 -39.76 -23.87 -19.93
CA LYS A 149 -41.02 -23.52 -19.24
C LYS A 149 -41.45 -24.51 -18.16
N GLN A 150 -40.91 -25.72 -18.15
CA GLN A 150 -41.40 -26.79 -17.29
C GLN A 150 -41.13 -26.52 -15.80
N ARG A 151 -40.08 -25.74 -15.49
CA ARG A 151 -39.73 -25.29 -14.13
C ARG A 151 -39.08 -23.91 -14.17
N SER A 152 -39.39 -23.07 -13.19
CA SER A 152 -38.88 -21.70 -13.12
C SER A 152 -37.36 -21.56 -13.12
N TYR A 153 -36.60 -22.54 -12.60
CA TYR A 153 -35.13 -22.48 -12.63
C TYR A 153 -34.50 -23.01 -13.93
N LEU A 154 -35.29 -23.66 -14.80
CA LEU A 154 -34.82 -24.11 -16.12
C LEU A 154 -34.95 -23.00 -17.17
N SER A 155 -35.88 -22.07 -16.95
CA SER A 155 -36.17 -20.95 -17.84
C SER A 155 -34.92 -20.12 -18.16
N PHE A 156 -34.14 -19.71 -17.15
CA PHE A 156 -32.92 -18.94 -17.39
C PHE A 156 -31.86 -19.71 -18.18
N VAL A 157 -31.67 -21.02 -17.92
CA VAL A 157 -30.70 -21.86 -18.63
C VAL A 157 -31.07 -21.96 -20.11
N SER A 158 -32.35 -22.23 -20.38
CA SER A 158 -32.91 -22.24 -21.74
C SER A 158 -32.71 -20.90 -22.44
N THR A 159 -33.02 -19.80 -21.77
CA THR A 159 -32.88 -18.43 -22.29
C THR A 159 -31.42 -18.06 -22.54
N SER A 160 -30.49 -18.51 -21.70
CA SER A 160 -29.06 -18.28 -21.88
C SER A 160 -28.54 -18.92 -23.18
N PHE A 161 -28.91 -20.17 -23.47
CA PHE A 161 -28.59 -20.82 -24.75
C PHE A 161 -29.31 -20.15 -25.93
N LEU A 162 -30.58 -19.75 -25.77
CA LEU A 162 -31.31 -19.01 -26.79
C LEU A 162 -30.59 -17.70 -27.17
N ILE A 163 -30.11 -16.96 -26.18
CA ILE A 163 -29.37 -15.71 -26.40
C ILE A 163 -28.01 -15.97 -27.03
N GLU A 164 -27.33 -17.05 -26.65
CA GLU A 164 -26.11 -17.50 -27.33
C GLU A 164 -26.40 -17.76 -28.82
N PHE A 165 -27.48 -18.46 -29.15
CA PHE A 165 -27.89 -18.68 -30.54
C PHE A 165 -28.24 -17.39 -31.26
N ILE A 166 -29.04 -16.50 -30.64
CA ILE A 166 -29.36 -15.18 -31.20
C ILE A 166 -28.08 -14.42 -31.51
N ASN A 167 -27.05 -14.51 -30.66
CA ASN A 167 -25.77 -13.84 -30.87
C ASN A 167 -24.93 -14.45 -32.00
N GLN A 168 -25.08 -15.75 -32.28
CA GLN A 168 -24.37 -16.46 -33.36
C GLN A 168 -24.93 -16.19 -34.78
N VAL A 169 -26.22 -15.86 -34.90
CA VAL A 169 -26.89 -15.71 -36.21
C VAL A 169 -27.09 -14.24 -36.65
N ASP A 170 -27.36 -14.02 -37.94
CA ASP A 170 -27.59 -12.68 -38.51
C ASP A 170 -29.05 -12.20 -38.35
N SER A 171 -29.30 -10.93 -38.67
CA SER A 171 -30.64 -10.32 -38.59
C SER A 171 -31.70 -11.02 -39.43
N ASN A 172 -31.33 -11.62 -40.57
CA ASN A 172 -32.29 -12.32 -41.44
C ASN A 172 -32.69 -13.67 -40.84
N CYS A 173 -31.73 -14.43 -40.31
CA CYS A 173 -31.99 -15.68 -39.60
C CYS A 173 -32.86 -15.45 -38.36
N ILE A 174 -32.62 -14.37 -37.58
CA ILE A 174 -33.44 -14.03 -36.42
C ILE A 174 -34.90 -13.82 -36.85
N LYS A 175 -35.14 -13.06 -37.93
CA LYS A 175 -36.49 -12.78 -38.44
C LYS A 175 -37.25 -14.04 -38.86
N LYS A 176 -36.57 -15.00 -39.51
CA LYS A 176 -37.21 -16.19 -40.09
C LYS A 176 -37.33 -17.36 -39.11
N SER A 177 -36.29 -17.64 -38.35
CA SER A 177 -36.17 -18.88 -37.58
C SER A 177 -36.46 -18.71 -36.09
N VAL A 178 -36.19 -17.52 -35.52
CA VAL A 178 -36.23 -17.29 -34.07
C VAL A 178 -37.45 -16.45 -33.67
N TRP A 179 -37.71 -15.36 -34.40
CA TRP A 179 -38.77 -14.42 -34.08
C TRP A 179 -40.18 -15.03 -34.02
N PRO A 180 -40.60 -15.95 -34.92
CA PRO A 180 -41.94 -16.53 -34.84
C PRO A 180 -42.22 -17.23 -33.50
N VAL A 181 -41.19 -17.86 -32.92
CA VAL A 181 -41.27 -18.51 -31.60
C VAL A 181 -41.25 -17.46 -30.49
N ILE A 182 -40.32 -16.50 -30.55
CA ILE A 182 -40.19 -15.46 -29.52
C ILE A 182 -41.44 -14.56 -29.44
N GLU A 183 -42.00 -14.13 -30.57
CA GLU A 183 -43.21 -13.29 -30.59
C GLU A 183 -44.39 -14.02 -29.98
N ASN A 184 -44.57 -15.30 -30.28
CA ASN A 184 -45.66 -16.10 -29.72
C ASN A 184 -45.50 -16.32 -28.21
N GLU A 185 -44.27 -16.60 -27.75
CA GLU A 185 -44.04 -17.02 -26.37
C GLU A 185 -43.77 -15.87 -25.40
N PHE A 186 -43.06 -14.84 -25.86
CA PHE A 186 -42.65 -13.69 -25.04
C PHE A 186 -43.40 -12.40 -25.40
N GLY A 187 -44.13 -12.35 -26.51
CA GLY A 187 -45.09 -11.29 -26.83
C GLY A 187 -46.33 -11.39 -25.95
N LYS A 188 -46.20 -10.92 -24.71
CA LYS A 188 -47.24 -10.99 -23.67
C LYS A 188 -47.37 -9.65 -22.93
N PRO A 189 -48.52 -9.36 -22.31
CA PRO A 189 -48.68 -8.15 -21.48
C PRO A 189 -47.74 -8.15 -20.28
N TRP A 190 -47.46 -6.96 -19.72
CA TRP A 190 -46.53 -6.78 -18.59
C TRP A 190 -46.81 -7.68 -17.39
N THR A 191 -48.08 -8.00 -17.11
CA THR A 191 -48.48 -8.88 -15.99
C THR A 191 -47.97 -10.31 -16.12
N GLU A 192 -47.63 -10.76 -17.33
CA GLU A 192 -47.10 -12.10 -17.61
C GLU A 192 -45.61 -12.08 -17.94
N GLN A 193 -44.96 -10.92 -17.91
CA GLN A 193 -43.54 -10.81 -18.20
C GLN A 193 -42.69 -11.32 -17.03
N THR A 194 -41.59 -11.96 -17.38
CA THR A 194 -40.57 -12.49 -16.46
C THR A 194 -39.21 -11.84 -16.76
N LEU A 195 -38.24 -12.00 -15.87
CA LEU A 195 -36.86 -11.55 -16.13
C LEU A 195 -36.30 -12.15 -17.44
N ASP A 196 -36.55 -13.44 -17.69
CA ASP A 196 -36.02 -14.14 -18.86
C ASP A 196 -36.66 -13.67 -20.16
N SER A 197 -37.98 -13.48 -20.17
CA SER A 197 -38.71 -12.98 -21.35
C SER A 197 -38.35 -11.53 -21.64
N PHE A 198 -38.26 -10.69 -20.60
CA PHE A 198 -37.86 -9.29 -20.75
C PHE A 198 -36.41 -9.16 -21.23
N TYR A 199 -35.49 -9.99 -20.72
CA TYR A 199 -34.10 -10.04 -21.16
C TYR A 199 -33.98 -10.44 -22.63
N THR A 200 -34.70 -11.48 -23.06
CA THR A 200 -34.70 -11.92 -24.46
C THR A 200 -35.21 -10.82 -25.38
N LEU A 201 -36.31 -10.16 -25.03
CA LEU A 201 -36.87 -9.06 -25.82
C LEU A 201 -35.91 -7.87 -25.93
N LEU A 202 -35.19 -7.53 -24.85
CA LEU A 202 -34.15 -6.49 -24.88
C LEU A 202 -32.98 -6.87 -25.78
N VAL A 203 -32.51 -8.12 -25.73
CA VAL A 203 -31.43 -8.60 -26.62
C VAL A 203 -31.87 -8.53 -28.09
N VAL A 204 -33.07 -9.02 -28.41
CA VAL A 204 -33.59 -8.96 -29.79
C VAL A 204 -33.81 -7.52 -30.23
N LYS A 205 -34.29 -6.63 -29.37
CA LYS A 205 -34.42 -5.20 -29.67
C LYS A 205 -33.06 -4.58 -30.01
N ASN A 206 -32.02 -4.89 -29.25
CA ASN A 206 -30.69 -4.32 -29.45
C ASN A 206 -30.02 -4.86 -30.73
N LYS A 207 -30.21 -6.14 -31.05
CA LYS A 207 -29.62 -6.77 -32.24
C LYS A 207 -30.44 -6.55 -33.52
N CYS A 208 -31.77 -6.45 -33.42
CA CYS A 208 -32.69 -6.33 -34.55
C CYS A 208 -33.88 -5.41 -34.22
N PRO A 209 -33.67 -4.07 -34.16
CA PRO A 209 -34.70 -3.12 -33.73
C PRO A 209 -36.00 -3.15 -34.56
N SER A 210 -35.94 -3.61 -35.81
CA SER A 210 -37.10 -3.70 -36.70
C SER A 210 -38.18 -4.69 -36.24
N LEU A 211 -37.80 -5.70 -35.44
CA LEU A 211 -38.72 -6.74 -34.96
C LEU A 211 -39.52 -6.27 -33.73
N VAL A 212 -38.81 -5.65 -32.78
CA VAL A 212 -39.39 -5.10 -31.56
C VAL A 212 -39.75 -3.63 -31.79
N ASN A 213 -40.59 -3.40 -32.80
CA ASN A 213 -40.94 -2.06 -33.25
C ASN A 213 -42.13 -1.46 -32.48
N HIS A 214 -42.60 -0.30 -32.93
CA HIS A 214 -43.76 0.39 -32.34
C HIS A 214 -45.05 -0.45 -32.41
N GLU A 215 -45.28 -1.19 -33.50
CA GLU A 215 -46.49 -2.01 -33.67
C GLU A 215 -46.50 -3.17 -32.67
N PHE A 216 -45.38 -3.89 -32.54
CA PHE A 216 -45.20 -4.94 -31.54
C PHE A 216 -45.41 -4.38 -30.13
N SER A 217 -44.77 -3.26 -29.81
CA SER A 217 -44.86 -2.64 -28.48
C SER A 217 -46.29 -2.18 -28.17
N LYS A 218 -46.99 -1.62 -29.14
CA LYS A 218 -48.39 -1.19 -28.98
C LYS A 218 -49.34 -2.39 -28.81
N LYS A 219 -49.09 -3.47 -29.55
CA LYS A 219 -49.90 -4.70 -29.52
C LYS A 219 -49.82 -5.42 -28.16
N TYR A 220 -48.62 -5.56 -27.60
CA TYR A 220 -48.40 -6.38 -26.40
C TYR A 220 -48.22 -5.57 -25.11
N PHE A 221 -47.61 -4.39 -25.17
CA PHE A 221 -47.34 -3.55 -24.00
C PHE A 221 -48.24 -2.30 -23.91
N GLY A 222 -48.98 -1.98 -24.97
CA GLY A 222 -49.83 -0.77 -25.03
C GLY A 222 -49.03 0.53 -25.17
N THR A 223 -47.72 0.47 -25.36
CA THR A 223 -46.82 1.63 -25.40
C THR A 223 -46.14 1.78 -26.77
N LYS A 224 -45.59 2.96 -27.04
CA LYS A 224 -44.85 3.24 -28.28
C LYS A 224 -43.52 2.47 -28.40
N GLY A 225 -43.04 1.89 -27.31
CA GLY A 225 -41.77 1.17 -27.22
C GLY A 225 -41.63 0.46 -25.87
N ILE A 226 -40.65 -0.44 -25.75
CA ILE A 226 -40.42 -1.23 -24.53
C ILE A 226 -39.95 -0.39 -23.33
N ILE A 227 -39.08 0.61 -23.55
CA ILE A 227 -38.57 1.48 -22.48
C ILE A 227 -39.12 2.88 -22.74
N THR A 228 -40.18 3.23 -22.02
CA THR A 228 -40.88 4.51 -22.08
C THR A 228 -41.31 4.93 -20.67
N GLU A 229 -41.63 6.21 -20.48
CA GLU A 229 -42.23 6.75 -19.24
C GLU A 229 -43.46 5.92 -18.80
N GLN A 230 -44.36 5.64 -19.74
CA GLN A 230 -45.57 4.85 -19.48
C GLN A 230 -45.31 3.39 -19.04
N SER A 231 -44.18 2.79 -19.43
CA SER A 231 -43.84 1.40 -19.08
C SER A 231 -42.97 1.29 -17.82
N MET A 232 -42.52 2.41 -17.24
CA MET A 232 -41.50 2.42 -16.20
C MET A 232 -41.93 1.70 -14.92
N SER A 233 -43.17 1.94 -14.48
CA SER A 233 -43.72 1.27 -13.29
C SER A 233 -43.78 -0.25 -13.46
N ASP A 234 -44.13 -0.72 -14.65
CA ASP A 234 -44.24 -2.15 -14.93
C ASP A 234 -42.86 -2.79 -15.09
N ILE A 235 -41.90 -2.11 -15.71
CA ILE A 235 -40.50 -2.55 -15.75
C ILE A 235 -39.94 -2.73 -14.34
N VAL A 236 -40.18 -1.75 -13.46
CA VAL A 236 -39.70 -1.81 -12.07
C VAL A 236 -40.34 -2.98 -11.32
N LYS A 237 -41.63 -3.29 -11.53
CA LYS A 237 -42.25 -4.49 -10.98
C LYS A 237 -41.56 -5.76 -11.48
N VAL A 238 -41.31 -5.88 -12.79
CA VAL A 238 -40.63 -7.06 -13.37
C VAL A 238 -39.20 -7.22 -12.83
N LEU A 239 -38.47 -6.12 -12.64
CA LEU A 239 -37.09 -6.14 -12.16
C LEU A 239 -36.96 -6.37 -10.65
N LEU A 240 -37.90 -5.86 -9.84
CA LEU A 240 -37.85 -5.93 -8.37
C LEU A 240 -38.65 -7.09 -7.77
N ASP A 241 -39.65 -7.65 -8.47
CA ASP A 241 -40.41 -8.83 -8.01
C ASP A 241 -39.59 -10.12 -8.18
N LEU A 242 -38.52 -10.22 -7.37
CA LEU A 242 -37.55 -11.29 -7.47
C LEU A 242 -38.00 -12.51 -6.67
N PRO A 243 -38.22 -13.67 -7.33
CA PRO A 243 -38.61 -14.87 -6.62
C PRO A 243 -37.49 -15.43 -5.73
N ARG A 244 -36.21 -15.08 -5.99
CA ARG A 244 -35.02 -15.58 -5.27
C ARG A 244 -33.87 -14.57 -5.29
N ILE A 245 -33.03 -14.59 -4.24
CA ILE A 245 -31.85 -13.71 -4.12
C ILE A 245 -30.84 -13.94 -5.26
N ILE A 246 -30.68 -15.18 -5.74
CA ILE A 246 -29.75 -15.47 -6.86
C ILE A 246 -30.15 -14.74 -8.15
N SER A 247 -31.43 -14.40 -8.30
CA SER A 247 -31.92 -13.63 -9.43
C SER A 247 -31.33 -12.23 -9.48
N CYS A 248 -30.75 -11.70 -8.40
CA CYS A 248 -30.02 -10.42 -8.41
C CYS A 248 -28.79 -10.42 -9.32
N HIS A 249 -28.26 -11.60 -9.69
CA HIS A 249 -27.14 -11.74 -10.62
C HIS A 249 -27.57 -11.88 -12.08
N HIS A 250 -28.87 -11.76 -12.37
CA HIS A 250 -29.38 -11.93 -13.72
C HIS A 250 -28.78 -10.87 -14.68
N PRO A 251 -28.25 -11.24 -15.87
CA PRO A 251 -27.57 -10.32 -16.80
C PRO A 251 -28.45 -9.16 -17.30
N ILE A 252 -29.76 -9.28 -17.16
CA ILE A 252 -30.72 -8.23 -17.53
C ILE A 252 -30.43 -6.90 -16.85
N PHE A 253 -29.98 -6.87 -15.59
CA PHE A 253 -29.78 -5.60 -14.90
C PHE A 253 -28.69 -4.78 -15.56
N LYS A 254 -27.58 -5.42 -15.94
CA LYS A 254 -26.50 -4.79 -16.69
C LYS A 254 -27.00 -4.27 -18.04
N LEU A 255 -27.64 -5.15 -18.84
CA LEU A 255 -28.14 -4.78 -20.17
C LEU A 255 -29.21 -3.68 -20.09
N PHE A 256 -30.11 -3.75 -19.12
CA PHE A 256 -31.15 -2.74 -18.89
C PHE A 256 -30.53 -1.40 -18.50
N CYS A 257 -29.56 -1.38 -17.58
CA CYS A 257 -28.82 -0.17 -17.22
C CYS A 257 -28.14 0.46 -18.44
N GLU A 258 -27.45 -0.31 -19.28
CA GLU A 258 -26.83 0.18 -20.53
C GLU A 258 -27.85 0.84 -21.47
N ASN A 259 -29.03 0.24 -21.60
CA ASN A 259 -30.12 0.77 -22.42
C ASN A 259 -30.74 2.05 -21.84
N ILE A 260 -31.03 2.08 -20.53
CA ILE A 260 -31.72 3.22 -19.91
C ILE A 260 -30.80 4.44 -19.78
N ILE A 261 -29.50 4.25 -19.54
CA ILE A 261 -28.52 5.34 -19.47
C ILE A 261 -28.40 6.08 -20.81
N SER A 262 -28.66 5.37 -21.92
CA SER A 262 -28.74 5.96 -23.26
C SER A 262 -30.01 6.80 -23.49
N THR A 263 -30.93 6.84 -22.51
CA THR A 263 -32.19 7.59 -22.56
C THR A 263 -32.26 8.66 -21.47
N LYS A 264 -33.21 9.59 -21.57
CA LYS A 264 -33.46 10.62 -20.54
C LYS A 264 -34.31 10.12 -19.35
N LEU A 265 -34.59 8.82 -19.28
CA LEU A 265 -35.57 8.24 -18.35
C LEU A 265 -34.94 7.71 -17.04
N VAL A 266 -33.64 7.90 -16.84
CA VAL A 266 -32.91 7.43 -15.64
C VAL A 266 -33.51 8.00 -14.35
N THR A 267 -33.84 9.29 -14.35
CA THR A 267 -34.45 10.00 -13.20
C THR A 267 -35.79 9.41 -12.81
N GLU A 268 -36.63 9.12 -13.80
CA GLU A 268 -37.96 8.57 -13.63
C GLU A 268 -37.92 7.13 -13.12
N PHE A 269 -37.07 6.30 -13.74
CA PHE A 269 -36.82 4.93 -13.28
C PHE A 269 -36.36 4.90 -11.82
N TRP A 270 -35.36 5.71 -11.49
CA TRP A 270 -34.82 5.73 -10.14
C TRP A 270 -35.87 6.24 -9.13
N SER A 271 -36.74 7.18 -9.53
CA SER A 271 -37.86 7.61 -8.70
C SER A 271 -38.85 6.47 -8.41
N CYS A 272 -39.11 5.57 -9.36
CA CYS A 272 -39.95 4.39 -9.13
C CYS A 272 -39.26 3.38 -8.19
N VAL A 273 -37.94 3.19 -8.31
CA VAL A 273 -37.17 2.34 -7.39
C VAL A 273 -37.19 2.94 -5.97
N ASP A 274 -37.01 4.25 -5.83
CA ASP A 274 -37.03 4.95 -4.54
C ASP A 274 -38.34 4.77 -3.77
N GLN A 275 -39.47 4.65 -4.45
CA GLN A 275 -40.77 4.41 -3.80
C GLN A 275 -40.82 3.09 -3.02
N GLN A 276 -40.03 2.08 -3.40
CA GLN A 276 -39.95 0.80 -2.69
C GLN A 276 -39.15 0.90 -1.38
N PHE A 277 -38.29 1.91 -1.24
CA PHE A 277 -37.45 2.12 -0.04
C PHE A 277 -38.21 2.73 1.15
N VAL A 278 -39.54 2.79 1.09
CA VAL A 278 -40.38 3.02 2.28
C VAL A 278 -40.31 1.81 3.23
N ARG A 279 -40.33 0.58 2.68
CA ARG A 279 -40.16 -0.69 3.40
C ARG A 279 -39.49 -1.71 2.47
N PRO A 280 -38.18 -1.57 2.21
CA PRO A 280 -37.49 -2.44 1.26
C PRO A 280 -37.37 -3.86 1.81
N SER A 281 -37.46 -4.84 0.91
CA SER A 281 -37.06 -6.21 1.18
C SER A 281 -35.55 -6.37 1.03
N LYS A 282 -34.98 -7.46 1.58
CA LYS A 282 -33.53 -7.74 1.44
C LYS A 282 -33.07 -7.80 -0.03
N PRO A 283 -33.79 -8.44 -0.97
CA PRO A 283 -33.47 -8.36 -2.40
C PRO A 283 -33.43 -6.93 -2.95
N ASP A 284 -34.37 -6.06 -2.55
CA ASP A 284 -34.42 -4.67 -3.02
C ASP A 284 -33.15 -3.91 -2.61
N GLU A 285 -32.67 -4.13 -1.40
CA GLU A 285 -31.42 -3.54 -0.89
C GLU A 285 -30.21 -3.92 -1.76
N TYR A 286 -30.00 -5.22 -2.00
CA TYR A 286 -28.89 -5.70 -2.83
C TYR A 286 -29.00 -5.20 -4.27
N LEU A 287 -30.21 -5.23 -4.82
CA LEU A 287 -30.43 -4.87 -6.20
C LEU A 287 -30.24 -3.37 -6.44
N ALA A 288 -30.69 -2.50 -5.54
CA ALA A 288 -30.45 -1.07 -5.64
C ALA A 288 -28.96 -0.73 -5.63
N ILE A 289 -28.16 -1.43 -4.82
CA ILE A 289 -26.70 -1.30 -4.84
C ILE A 289 -26.13 -1.68 -6.20
N GLN A 290 -26.52 -2.84 -6.75
CA GLN A 290 -26.02 -3.29 -8.06
C GLN A 290 -26.42 -2.35 -9.18
N LEU A 291 -27.68 -1.89 -9.20
CA LEU A 291 -28.18 -0.92 -10.17
C LEU A 291 -27.41 0.40 -10.10
N LEU A 292 -27.16 0.94 -8.89
CA LEU A 292 -26.35 2.16 -8.72
C LEU A 292 -24.91 1.96 -9.17
N LYS A 293 -24.29 0.82 -8.86
CA LYS A 293 -22.93 0.50 -9.33
C LYS A 293 -22.87 0.49 -10.86
N PHE A 294 -23.81 -0.17 -11.54
CA PHE A 294 -23.88 -0.19 -13.00
C PHE A 294 -24.18 1.20 -13.58
N MET A 295 -25.08 1.96 -12.97
CA MET A 295 -25.42 3.30 -13.45
C MET A 295 -24.26 4.28 -13.30
N LEU A 296 -23.66 4.38 -12.12
CA LEU A 296 -22.55 5.30 -11.85
C LEU A 296 -21.30 4.98 -12.70
N SER A 297 -21.07 3.70 -12.99
CA SER A 297 -19.92 3.28 -13.81
C SER A 297 -20.07 3.61 -15.30
N ASN A 298 -21.31 3.78 -15.80
CA ASN A 298 -21.59 3.94 -17.22
C ASN A 298 -22.28 5.27 -17.58
N ILE A 299 -22.54 6.15 -16.61
CA ILE A 299 -23.29 7.39 -16.82
C ILE A 299 -22.54 8.36 -17.73
N VAL A 300 -23.16 8.72 -18.86
CA VAL A 300 -22.62 9.71 -19.81
C VAL A 300 -23.08 11.12 -19.43
N ASP A 301 -24.39 11.30 -19.18
CA ASP A 301 -24.94 12.58 -18.73
C ASP A 301 -24.91 12.69 -17.21
N LYS A 302 -23.84 13.32 -16.71
CA LYS A 302 -23.63 13.56 -15.28
C LYS A 302 -24.69 14.43 -14.62
N SER A 303 -25.51 15.17 -15.38
CA SER A 303 -26.58 16.00 -14.80
C SER A 303 -27.66 15.16 -14.09
N MET A 304 -27.72 13.86 -14.36
CA MET A 304 -28.65 12.94 -13.71
C MET A 304 -28.15 12.43 -12.35
N ILE A 305 -26.84 12.51 -12.05
CA ILE A 305 -26.25 12.02 -10.79
C ILE A 305 -26.99 12.53 -9.54
N PRO A 306 -27.35 13.83 -9.41
CA PRO A 306 -28.10 14.31 -8.25
C PRO A 306 -29.45 13.59 -8.05
N SER A 307 -30.11 13.12 -9.11
CA SER A 307 -31.38 12.40 -8.99
C SER A 307 -31.24 11.01 -8.38
N LEU A 308 -30.07 10.38 -8.52
CA LEU A 308 -29.75 9.06 -7.94
C LEU A 308 -29.64 9.13 -6.41
N LEU A 309 -29.35 10.30 -5.85
CA LEU A 309 -29.44 10.57 -4.41
C LEU A 309 -30.90 10.91 -4.06
N SER A 310 -31.73 9.88 -4.06
CA SER A 310 -33.17 9.97 -3.85
C SER A 310 -33.57 9.88 -2.37
N PRO A 311 -34.72 10.45 -1.97
CA PRO A 311 -35.03 10.65 -0.56
C PRO A 311 -35.24 9.38 0.27
N ASN A 312 -36.04 8.43 -0.21
CA ASN A 312 -36.36 7.25 0.58
C ASN A 312 -35.13 6.34 0.72
N TYR A 313 -34.39 6.15 -0.38
CA TYR A 313 -33.17 5.37 -0.42
C TYR A 313 -32.09 5.93 0.50
N MET A 314 -31.74 7.21 0.37
CA MET A 314 -30.69 7.82 1.20
C MET A 314 -31.03 7.77 2.69
N GLN A 315 -32.26 8.12 3.06
CA GLN A 315 -32.70 8.07 4.45
C GLN A 315 -32.71 6.64 5.00
N TYR A 316 -33.12 5.66 4.19
CA TYR A 316 -33.08 4.25 4.58
C TYR A 316 -31.62 3.79 4.83
N MET A 317 -30.71 4.09 3.90
CA MET A 317 -29.30 3.69 4.03
C MET A 317 -28.63 4.34 5.25
N LEU A 318 -28.82 5.66 5.44
CA LEU A 318 -28.27 6.38 6.59
C LEU A 318 -28.83 5.88 7.93
N LYS A 319 -30.13 5.54 7.96
CA LYS A 319 -30.76 4.91 9.12
C LYS A 319 -30.14 3.54 9.40
N LYS A 320 -29.95 2.70 8.37
CA LYS A 320 -29.34 1.38 8.48
C LYS A 320 -27.89 1.45 9.01
N PHE A 321 -27.10 2.44 8.60
CA PHE A 321 -25.78 2.71 9.17
C PHE A 321 -25.85 3.08 10.66
N SER A 322 -26.85 3.86 11.06
CA SER A 322 -27.00 4.33 12.44
C SER A 322 -27.48 3.20 13.38
N GLU A 323 -28.27 2.25 12.88
CA GLU A 323 -28.83 1.14 13.68
C GLU A 323 -27.91 -0.10 13.73
N SER A 324 -27.00 -0.28 12.76
CA SER A 324 -26.16 -1.47 12.65
C SER A 324 -24.81 -1.30 13.32
N LYS A 325 -24.60 -1.95 14.47
CA LYS A 325 -23.30 -2.00 15.19
C LYS A 325 -22.21 -2.77 14.43
N LYS A 326 -22.55 -3.56 13.39
CA LYS A 326 -21.63 -4.41 12.62
C LYS A 326 -21.60 -4.04 11.13
N HIS A 327 -21.52 -2.75 10.82
CA HIS A 327 -21.55 -2.28 9.43
C HIS A 327 -20.45 -2.86 8.52
N ASN A 328 -19.32 -3.33 9.09
CA ASN A 328 -18.22 -3.93 8.32
C ASN A 328 -18.50 -5.39 7.88
N LYS A 329 -19.59 -6.02 8.35
CA LYS A 329 -19.97 -7.40 7.97
C LYS A 329 -21.24 -7.44 7.12
N ASP A 330 -21.92 -6.31 6.90
CA ASP A 330 -23.13 -6.24 6.08
C ASP A 330 -22.76 -5.88 4.63
N GLU A 331 -22.93 -6.83 3.71
CA GLU A 331 -22.61 -6.66 2.29
C GLU A 331 -23.35 -5.49 1.63
N VAL A 332 -24.54 -5.12 2.08
CA VAL A 332 -25.29 -3.96 1.54
C VAL A 332 -24.64 -2.64 1.97
N LEU A 333 -24.20 -2.56 3.24
CA LEU A 333 -23.53 -1.36 3.76
C LEU A 333 -22.14 -1.19 3.15
N LEU A 334 -21.39 -2.29 2.99
CA LEU A 334 -20.14 -2.30 2.22
C LEU A 334 -20.39 -1.90 0.75
N GLY A 335 -21.44 -2.43 0.13
CA GLY A 335 -21.85 -2.05 -1.21
C GLY A 335 -22.20 -0.56 -1.34
N PHE A 336 -22.81 0.04 -0.31
CA PHE A 336 -23.10 1.48 -0.28
C PHE A 336 -21.84 2.32 -0.18
N LYS A 337 -20.87 1.89 0.63
CA LYS A 337 -19.55 2.50 0.70
C LYS A 337 -18.88 2.54 -0.69
N GLU A 338 -18.94 1.43 -1.42
CA GLU A 338 -18.46 1.38 -2.82
C GLU A 338 -19.24 2.31 -3.74
N VAL A 339 -20.57 2.40 -3.61
CA VAL A 339 -21.40 3.34 -4.38
C VAL A 339 -20.98 4.79 -4.13
N LEU A 340 -20.69 5.17 -2.88
CA LEU A 340 -20.17 6.51 -2.56
C LEU A 340 -18.81 6.78 -3.21
N ASN A 341 -17.91 5.80 -3.26
CA ASN A 341 -16.63 5.92 -3.96
C ASN A 341 -16.82 6.05 -5.48
N LEU A 342 -17.71 5.26 -6.08
CA LEU A 342 -18.06 5.39 -7.49
C LEU A 342 -18.67 6.77 -7.80
N LEU A 343 -19.51 7.29 -6.91
CA LEU A 343 -20.07 8.64 -7.00
C LEU A 343 -18.96 9.70 -7.06
N VAL A 344 -17.93 9.59 -6.21
CA VAL A 344 -16.75 10.48 -6.25
C VAL A 344 -16.07 10.41 -7.62
N SER A 345 -15.79 9.20 -8.10
CA SER A 345 -15.10 9.00 -9.38
C SER A 345 -15.88 9.58 -10.57
N ALA A 346 -17.21 9.43 -10.55
CA ALA A 346 -18.10 9.96 -11.60
C ALA A 346 -18.13 11.50 -11.60
N ILE A 347 -18.01 12.14 -10.44
CA ILE A 347 -18.10 13.60 -10.28
C ILE A 347 -16.75 14.29 -10.53
N ASN A 348 -15.64 13.68 -10.12
CA ASN A 348 -14.31 14.27 -10.17
C ASN A 348 -13.67 14.31 -11.56
N SER A 349 -14.29 13.73 -12.59
CA SER A 349 -13.76 13.83 -13.96
C SER A 349 -14.00 15.21 -14.56
N ASP A 350 -13.02 15.72 -15.32
CA ASP A 350 -12.91 17.12 -15.80
C ASP A 350 -14.14 17.66 -16.58
N SER A 351 -15.01 16.79 -17.07
CA SER A 351 -16.21 17.15 -17.83
C SER A 351 -17.45 17.52 -16.98
N THR A 352 -17.37 17.45 -15.65
CA THR A 352 -18.54 17.72 -14.77
C THR A 352 -18.79 19.21 -14.59
N LYS A 353 -20.04 19.66 -14.80
CA LYS A 353 -20.46 21.05 -14.52
C LYS A 353 -20.46 21.34 -13.01
N LEU A 354 -19.95 22.51 -12.62
CA LEU A 354 -19.94 22.99 -11.23
C LEU A 354 -21.32 22.97 -10.56
N LYS A 355 -22.38 23.33 -11.30
CA LYS A 355 -23.77 23.26 -10.79
C LYS A 355 -24.13 21.84 -10.34
N THR A 356 -23.69 20.82 -11.07
CA THR A 356 -23.95 19.42 -10.73
C THR A 356 -23.19 19.02 -9.47
N GLN A 357 -21.90 19.37 -9.36
CA GLN A 357 -21.07 19.10 -8.18
C GLN A 357 -21.69 19.68 -6.90
N ILE A 358 -22.10 20.96 -6.96
CA ILE A 358 -22.76 21.65 -5.84
C ILE A 358 -24.11 21.01 -5.52
N THR A 359 -24.89 20.61 -6.53
CA THR A 359 -26.20 19.98 -6.29
C THR A 359 -26.05 18.62 -5.60
N VAL A 360 -25.04 17.83 -5.97
CA VAL A 360 -24.71 16.58 -5.28
C VAL A 360 -24.28 16.85 -3.84
N LEU A 361 -23.35 17.78 -3.62
CA LEU A 361 -22.92 18.16 -2.26
C LEU A 361 -24.09 18.64 -1.40
N LYS A 362 -24.98 19.49 -1.95
CA LYS A 362 -26.20 19.91 -1.27
C LYS A 362 -27.08 18.72 -0.86
N LYS A 363 -27.27 17.73 -1.73
CA LYS A 363 -28.05 16.52 -1.40
C LYS A 363 -27.37 15.55 -0.43
N LEU A 364 -26.05 15.61 -0.30
CA LEU A 364 -25.30 14.81 0.67
C LEU A 364 -25.31 15.47 2.06
N ILE A 365 -25.20 16.81 2.11
CA ILE A 365 -25.14 17.61 3.34
C ILE A 365 -26.55 17.88 3.89
N LEU A 366 -27.45 18.35 3.04
CA LEU A 366 -28.85 18.66 3.35
C LEU A 366 -29.75 17.49 2.97
N TYR A 367 -31.03 17.55 3.36
CA TYR A 367 -32.02 16.55 2.97
C TYR A 367 -31.97 16.30 1.44
N PRO A 368 -31.87 15.04 0.98
CA PRO A 368 -32.11 13.80 1.70
C PRO A 368 -30.91 13.17 2.42
N GLY A 369 -29.74 13.79 2.38
CA GLY A 369 -28.55 13.36 3.09
C GLY A 369 -28.53 13.77 4.55
N ASP A 370 -27.32 13.82 5.11
CA ASP A 370 -27.05 14.19 6.50
C ASP A 370 -25.62 14.76 6.55
N LEU A 371 -25.45 15.95 7.14
CA LEU A 371 -24.14 16.59 7.30
C LEU A 371 -23.13 15.65 7.98
N MET A 372 -23.60 14.76 8.86
CA MET A 372 -22.79 13.80 9.60
C MET A 372 -22.60 12.46 8.85
N ILE A 373 -22.89 12.41 7.54
CA ILE A 373 -22.72 11.21 6.70
C ILE A 373 -21.30 10.63 6.79
N GLU A 374 -20.28 11.46 6.89
CA GLU A 374 -18.89 11.01 6.97
C GLU A 374 -18.61 10.29 8.30
N LYS A 375 -19.18 10.77 9.41
CA LYS A 375 -19.08 10.08 10.71
C LYS A 375 -19.88 8.76 10.73
N LYS A 376 -21.01 8.71 10.03
CA LYS A 376 -21.86 7.50 9.94
C LYS A 376 -21.29 6.41 9.04
N THR A 377 -20.70 6.79 7.91
CA THR A 377 -20.22 5.84 6.89
C THR A 377 -18.73 5.54 7.01
N GLY A 378 -17.95 6.40 7.66
CA GLY A 378 -16.49 6.35 7.71
C GLY A 378 -15.81 6.83 6.42
N ILE A 379 -16.56 7.29 5.42
CA ILE A 379 -16.02 7.80 4.16
C ILE A 379 -16.05 9.32 4.18
N LYS A 380 -14.90 9.95 3.91
CA LYS A 380 -14.74 11.42 3.82
C LYS A 380 -15.28 12.00 2.50
N ILE A 381 -16.51 11.63 2.14
CA ILE A 381 -17.15 11.94 0.86
C ILE A 381 -17.28 13.45 0.58
N ILE A 382 -17.69 14.24 1.57
CA ILE A 382 -17.85 15.70 1.46
C ILE A 382 -16.47 16.34 1.29
N GLN A 383 -15.47 15.90 2.06
CA GLN A 383 -14.10 16.44 2.01
C GLN A 383 -13.40 16.12 0.69
N ILE A 384 -13.58 14.90 0.16
CA ILE A 384 -13.01 14.49 -1.13
C ILE A 384 -13.63 15.28 -2.28
N LEU A 385 -14.96 15.45 -2.28
CA LEU A 385 -15.66 16.22 -3.31
C LEU A 385 -15.30 17.72 -3.26
N THR A 386 -15.19 18.29 -2.07
CA THR A 386 -14.81 19.71 -1.90
C THR A 386 -13.36 19.99 -2.30
N GLY A 387 -12.43 19.04 -2.06
CA GLY A 387 -11.01 19.19 -2.40
C GLY A 387 -10.70 19.32 -3.90
N ASN A 388 -11.61 18.89 -4.79
CA ASN A 388 -11.42 18.98 -6.24
C ASN A 388 -12.16 20.16 -6.90
N MET A 389 -12.92 20.93 -6.14
CA MET A 389 -13.69 22.05 -6.68
C MET A 389 -12.80 23.21 -7.14
N ASN A 390 -13.35 24.10 -7.96
CA ASN A 390 -12.73 25.38 -8.29
C ASN A 390 -13.07 26.45 -7.22
N SER A 391 -12.51 27.65 -7.38
CA SER A 391 -12.70 28.77 -6.45
C SER A 391 -14.18 29.15 -6.25
N ASP A 392 -14.95 29.29 -7.33
CA ASP A 392 -16.38 29.61 -7.27
C ASP A 392 -17.20 28.52 -6.55
N GLY A 393 -16.85 27.25 -6.75
CA GLY A 393 -17.49 26.11 -6.09
C GLY A 393 -17.25 26.13 -4.59
N VAL A 394 -16.00 26.38 -4.17
CA VAL A 394 -15.64 26.51 -2.75
C VAL A 394 -16.42 27.64 -2.08
N LYS A 395 -16.50 28.83 -2.70
CA LYS A 395 -17.28 29.97 -2.16
C LYS A 395 -18.77 29.68 -2.03
N LYS A 396 -19.35 28.94 -2.97
CA LYS A 396 -20.77 28.54 -2.89
C LYS A 396 -21.03 27.53 -1.78
N VAL A 397 -20.09 26.60 -1.55
CA VAL A 397 -20.21 25.60 -0.49
C VAL A 397 -19.93 26.22 0.89
N SER A 398 -19.02 27.19 0.99
CA SER A 398 -18.81 27.93 2.25
C SER A 398 -20.07 28.64 2.72
N ASN A 399 -20.85 29.21 1.80
CA ASN A 399 -22.13 29.82 2.14
C ASN A 399 -23.12 28.80 2.74
N ILE A 400 -23.15 27.55 2.24
CA ILE A 400 -23.97 26.49 2.83
C ILE A 400 -23.53 26.21 4.27
N TYR A 401 -22.22 26.14 4.53
CA TYR A 401 -21.71 25.93 5.89
C TYR A 401 -22.02 27.12 6.81
N ARG A 402 -21.89 28.35 6.32
CA ARG A 402 -22.32 29.56 7.05
C ARG A 402 -23.79 29.50 7.40
N ASP A 403 -24.67 29.22 6.43
CA ASP A 403 -26.12 29.13 6.64
C ASP A 403 -26.48 28.09 7.74
N ILE A 404 -25.72 27.01 7.86
CA ILE A 404 -25.87 26.00 8.92
C ILE A 404 -25.36 26.54 10.27
N ILE A 405 -24.17 27.14 10.30
CA ILE A 405 -23.57 27.73 11.54
C ILE A 405 -24.46 28.84 12.09
N GLU A 406 -24.98 29.71 11.24
CA GLU A 406 -25.89 30.81 11.61
C GLU A 406 -27.29 30.32 12.01
N ASN A 407 -27.62 29.06 11.65
CA ASN A 407 -28.94 28.47 11.77
C ASN A 407 -30.00 29.25 10.94
N SER A 408 -29.55 29.85 9.82
CA SER A 408 -30.36 30.63 8.88
C SER A 408 -31.21 29.74 7.97
N THR A 409 -30.82 28.47 7.81
CA THR A 409 -31.59 27.46 7.08
C THR A 409 -32.21 26.45 8.05
N SER A 410 -33.48 26.14 7.87
CA SER A 410 -34.14 25.09 8.66
C SER A 410 -33.67 23.70 8.21
N LYS A 411 -33.54 22.79 9.17
CA LYS A 411 -33.19 21.40 8.90
C LYS A 411 -34.43 20.64 8.44
N GLU A 412 -34.52 20.38 7.15
CA GLU A 412 -35.58 19.56 6.59
C GLU A 412 -35.50 18.11 7.12
N LYS A 413 -36.59 17.61 7.69
CA LYS A 413 -36.75 16.21 8.14
C LYS A 413 -37.96 15.57 7.46
N ARG A 414 -37.89 14.25 7.26
CA ARG A 414 -39.02 13.48 6.70
C ARG A 414 -40.26 13.64 7.60
N ASN A 415 -41.34 14.17 7.04
CA ASN A 415 -42.69 14.25 7.63
C ASN A 415 -42.86 15.11 8.89
N THR A 416 -41.97 16.06 9.19
CA THR A 416 -42.19 17.02 10.29
C THR A 416 -42.39 18.42 9.71
N LYS A 417 -43.59 19.01 9.89
CA LYS A 417 -43.88 20.41 9.50
C LYS A 417 -43.31 21.44 10.48
N ALA A 418 -42.66 20.98 11.56
CA ALA A 418 -41.99 21.84 12.52
C ALA A 418 -40.57 22.15 12.02
N GLU A 419 -40.17 23.42 12.09
CA GLU A 419 -38.79 23.85 11.84
C GLU A 419 -37.86 23.12 12.82
N SER A 420 -37.05 22.19 12.33
CA SER A 420 -35.98 21.60 13.12
C SER A 420 -34.76 22.50 13.00
N PHE A 421 -34.17 22.85 14.13
CA PHE A 421 -32.87 23.54 14.17
C PHE A 421 -31.72 22.55 13.99
N TRP A 422 -30.57 23.07 13.55
CA TRP A 422 -29.31 22.33 13.52
C TRP A 422 -28.78 22.14 14.94
N THR A 423 -28.23 20.96 15.24
CA THR A 423 -27.64 20.70 16.56
C THR A 423 -26.29 21.42 16.70
N ASN A 424 -25.83 21.66 17.93
CA ASN A 424 -24.51 22.26 18.16
C ASN A 424 -23.38 21.42 17.54
N ALA A 425 -23.44 20.09 17.65
CA ALA A 425 -22.46 19.19 17.04
C ALA A 425 -22.40 19.33 15.51
N GLU A 426 -23.55 19.51 14.85
CA GLU A 426 -23.63 19.74 13.40
C GLU A 426 -23.06 21.10 13.01
N ARG A 427 -23.37 22.15 13.79
CA ARG A 427 -22.86 23.51 13.57
C ARG A 427 -21.34 23.58 13.75
N ILE A 428 -20.81 22.90 14.76
CA ILE A 428 -19.36 22.75 14.98
C ILE A 428 -18.72 22.00 13.81
N TYR A 429 -19.36 20.92 13.33
CA TYR A 429 -18.83 20.18 12.18
C TYR A 429 -18.82 21.02 10.90
N ALA A 430 -19.86 21.82 10.65
CA ALA A 430 -19.89 22.78 9.55
C ALA A 430 -18.78 23.84 9.68
N ALA A 431 -18.50 24.33 10.89
CA ALA A 431 -17.39 25.24 11.14
C ALA A 431 -16.02 24.60 10.86
N HIS A 432 -15.82 23.33 11.26
CA HIS A 432 -14.60 22.58 10.89
C HIS A 432 -14.45 22.41 9.37
N LEU A 433 -15.52 22.11 8.66
CA LEU A 433 -15.50 22.02 7.19
C LEU A 433 -15.22 23.38 6.55
N LEU A 434 -15.80 24.47 7.06
CA LEU A 434 -15.50 25.84 6.62
C LEU A 434 -14.03 26.20 6.82
N THR A 435 -13.47 25.86 7.99
CA THR A 435 -12.06 26.05 8.29
C THR A 435 -11.15 25.32 7.30
N ARG A 436 -11.49 24.08 6.94
CA ARG A 436 -10.78 23.31 5.91
C ARG A 436 -10.83 23.97 4.53
N LEU A 437 -11.94 24.61 4.15
CA LEU A 437 -12.05 25.32 2.87
C LEU A 437 -11.09 26.52 2.78
N MET A 438 -10.77 27.18 3.90
CA MET A 438 -9.76 28.25 3.91
C MET A 438 -8.33 27.74 3.65
N GLY A 439 -8.06 26.46 3.92
CA GLY A 439 -6.83 25.77 3.55
C GLY A 439 -6.77 25.25 2.12
N HIS A 440 -7.84 25.42 1.33
CA HIS A 440 -7.92 24.86 -0.01
C HIS A 440 -6.89 25.53 -0.94
N PRO A 441 -6.09 24.79 -1.73
CA PRO A 441 -5.01 25.36 -2.55
C PRO A 441 -5.46 26.52 -3.47
N LYS A 442 -6.65 26.39 -4.07
CA LYS A 442 -7.23 27.42 -4.95
C LYS A 442 -7.76 28.67 -4.23
N MET A 443 -7.82 28.65 -2.89
CA MET A 443 -8.29 29.78 -2.06
C MET A 443 -7.14 30.51 -1.35
N LEU A 444 -5.91 30.00 -1.40
CA LEU A 444 -4.76 30.62 -0.74
C LEU A 444 -4.46 32.04 -1.28
N GLU A 445 -4.80 32.32 -2.53
CA GLU A 445 -4.62 33.64 -3.15
C GLU A 445 -5.76 34.63 -2.84
N ASP A 446 -6.96 34.14 -2.47
CA ASP A 446 -8.15 34.96 -2.26
C ASP A 446 -8.25 35.46 -0.82
N LYS A 447 -7.44 36.48 -0.54
CA LYS A 447 -7.28 37.05 0.81
C LYS A 447 -8.56 37.68 1.33
N GLU A 448 -9.28 38.43 0.49
CA GLU A 448 -10.52 39.11 0.87
C GLU A 448 -11.58 38.12 1.33
N TRP A 449 -11.77 37.03 0.59
CA TRP A 449 -12.70 35.98 0.99
C TRP A 449 -12.31 35.31 2.31
N ARG A 450 -11.02 35.03 2.52
CA ARG A 450 -10.51 34.46 3.77
C ARG A 450 -10.71 35.41 4.96
N ILE A 451 -10.49 36.71 4.77
CA ILE A 451 -10.75 37.74 5.78
C ILE A 451 -12.23 37.75 6.16
N ASP A 452 -13.14 37.66 5.20
CA ASP A 452 -14.59 37.57 5.46
C ASP A 452 -14.94 36.34 6.31
N GLN A 453 -14.38 35.17 5.99
CA GLN A 453 -14.64 33.94 6.76
C GLN A 453 -14.07 34.02 8.18
N LEU A 454 -12.89 34.62 8.37
CA LEU A 454 -12.28 34.82 9.69
C LEU A 454 -13.07 35.81 10.54
N LYS A 455 -13.54 36.92 9.95
CA LYS A 455 -14.45 37.87 10.61
C LYS A 455 -15.73 37.16 11.06
N PHE A 456 -16.31 36.34 10.18
CA PHE A 456 -17.49 35.55 10.49
C PHE A 456 -17.28 34.61 11.69
N LEU A 457 -16.20 33.81 11.70
CA LEU A 457 -15.91 32.90 12.82
C LEU A 457 -15.63 33.65 14.14
N PHE A 458 -14.91 34.79 14.07
CA PHE A 458 -14.67 35.63 15.25
C PHE A 458 -15.99 36.11 15.86
N MET A 459 -16.88 36.64 15.03
CA MET A 459 -18.19 37.15 15.46
C MET A 459 -19.02 36.08 16.17
N TYR A 460 -19.05 34.86 15.64
CA TYR A 460 -19.86 33.79 16.22
C TYR A 460 -19.20 33.10 17.43
N GLY A 461 -17.87 33.10 17.50
CA GLY A 461 -17.13 32.51 18.62
C GLY A 461 -16.94 33.44 19.82
N LEU A 462 -16.76 34.75 19.60
CA LEU A 462 -16.33 35.69 20.64
C LEU A 462 -17.33 36.83 20.92
N CYS A 463 -18.30 37.08 20.04
CA CYS A 463 -19.33 38.10 20.24
C CYS A 463 -20.68 37.49 20.67
N GLU A 464 -21.49 38.29 21.37
CA GLU A 464 -22.86 37.92 21.75
C GLU A 464 -23.72 37.77 20.49
N MET A 465 -24.22 36.56 20.25
CA MET A 465 -25.09 36.23 19.12
C MET A 465 -26.36 35.56 19.64
N PRO A 466 -27.55 35.91 19.09
CA PRO A 466 -28.83 35.47 19.64
C PRO A 466 -29.02 33.95 19.60
N ASN A 467 -28.41 33.28 18.62
CA ASN A 467 -28.62 31.84 18.35
C ASN A 467 -27.41 30.99 18.76
N VAL A 468 -26.51 31.49 19.60
CA VAL A 468 -25.26 30.78 19.99
C VAL A 468 -25.12 30.81 21.51
N GLY A 469 -25.19 29.62 22.14
CA GLY A 469 -24.94 29.42 23.56
C GLY A 469 -23.45 29.43 23.92
N ILE A 470 -23.13 29.28 25.21
CA ILE A 470 -21.76 29.36 25.74
C ILE A 470 -20.87 28.25 25.15
N ASP A 471 -21.30 27.00 25.22
CA ASP A 471 -20.51 25.85 24.77
C ASP A 471 -20.21 25.91 23.26
N LEU A 472 -21.21 26.31 22.46
CA LEU A 472 -21.02 26.49 21.02
C LEU A 472 -20.08 27.65 20.71
N ALA A 473 -20.17 28.76 21.45
CA ALA A 473 -19.27 29.90 21.27
C ALA A 473 -17.81 29.52 21.55
N LEU A 474 -17.55 28.75 22.61
CA LEU A 474 -16.20 28.27 22.94
C LEU A 474 -15.62 27.41 21.82
N GLN A 475 -16.38 26.45 21.31
CA GLN A 475 -15.97 25.62 20.17
C GLN A 475 -15.75 26.44 18.89
N LEU A 476 -16.60 27.44 18.62
CA LEU A 476 -16.42 28.33 17.46
C LEU A 476 -15.21 29.26 17.64
N LYS A 477 -14.92 29.73 18.86
CA LYS A 477 -13.69 30.47 19.19
C LYS A 477 -12.46 29.61 18.86
N GLU A 478 -12.44 28.33 19.23
CA GLU A 478 -11.36 27.44 18.82
C GLU A 478 -11.25 27.29 17.31
N THR A 479 -12.38 27.14 16.60
CA THR A 479 -12.36 27.03 15.13
C THR A 479 -11.78 28.28 14.46
N PHE A 480 -11.98 29.46 15.04
CA PHE A 480 -11.36 30.71 14.59
C PHE A 480 -9.83 30.66 14.75
N TYR A 481 -9.31 30.27 15.91
CA TYR A 481 -7.86 30.16 16.11
C TYR A 481 -7.23 29.05 15.26
N ARG A 482 -7.93 27.92 15.06
CA ARG A 482 -7.53 26.88 14.10
C ARG A 482 -7.54 27.39 12.65
N ALA A 483 -8.45 28.32 12.30
CA ALA A 483 -8.48 28.94 10.98
C ALA A 483 -7.31 29.90 10.73
N LEU A 484 -6.85 30.62 11.76
CA LEU A 484 -5.67 31.47 11.67
C LEU A 484 -4.39 30.68 11.35
N ASP A 485 -4.33 29.42 11.78
CA ASP A 485 -3.17 28.54 11.62
C ASP A 485 -2.90 28.06 10.18
N HIS A 486 -3.87 28.20 9.27
CA HIS A 486 -3.72 27.73 7.89
C HIS A 486 -2.59 28.48 7.18
N LYS A 487 -1.52 27.74 6.82
CA LYS A 487 -0.27 28.29 6.27
C LYS A 487 -0.52 29.22 5.08
N LEU A 488 0.01 30.44 5.17
CA LEU A 488 0.11 31.39 4.07
C LEU A 488 1.55 31.36 3.54
N GLN A 489 1.72 31.42 2.22
CA GLN A 489 3.03 31.20 1.57
C GLN A 489 4.05 32.32 1.86
N LYS A 490 3.58 33.52 2.22
CA LYS A 490 4.43 34.70 2.46
C LYS A 490 4.05 35.38 3.76
N LEU A 491 5.06 35.86 4.50
CA LEU A 491 4.86 36.64 5.73
C LEU A 491 3.97 37.88 5.49
N ASP A 492 4.14 38.54 4.34
CA ASP A 492 3.35 39.72 3.98
C ASP A 492 1.84 39.41 3.83
N ASP A 493 1.50 38.21 3.35
CA ASP A 493 0.11 37.79 3.17
C ASP A 493 -0.56 37.55 4.52
N LEU A 494 0.15 36.88 5.44
CA LEU A 494 -0.29 36.70 6.83
C LEU A 494 -0.48 38.05 7.53
N ARG A 495 0.50 38.93 7.38
CA ARG A 495 0.48 40.27 7.99
C ARG A 495 -0.71 41.09 7.50
N HIS A 496 -1.03 41.05 6.20
CA HIS A 496 -2.19 41.75 5.65
C HIS A 496 -3.50 41.20 6.22
N VAL A 497 -3.70 39.87 6.23
CA VAL A 497 -4.92 39.25 6.77
C VAL A 497 -5.09 39.58 8.26
N LEU A 498 -4.02 39.46 9.05
CA LEU A 498 -4.06 39.80 10.47
C LEU A 498 -4.33 41.30 10.72
N SER A 499 -3.69 42.19 9.95
CA SER A 499 -3.90 43.65 10.04
C SER A 499 -5.35 44.03 9.75
N GLU A 500 -5.94 43.49 8.68
CA GLU A 500 -7.36 43.73 8.34
C GLU A 500 -8.33 43.25 9.42
N ILE A 501 -8.05 42.11 10.07
CA ILE A 501 -8.85 41.61 11.18
C ILE A 501 -8.70 42.52 12.40
N VAL A 502 -7.47 42.85 12.79
CA VAL A 502 -7.21 43.68 13.98
C VAL A 502 -7.79 45.09 13.82
N HIS A 503 -7.66 45.72 12.65
CA HIS A 503 -8.25 47.03 12.38
C HIS A 503 -9.78 47.00 12.37
N PHE A 504 -10.38 45.96 11.78
CA PHE A 504 -11.82 45.72 11.87
C PHE A 504 -12.28 45.65 13.33
N LEU A 505 -11.62 44.84 14.16
CA LEU A 505 -11.94 44.71 15.57
C LEU A 505 -11.76 46.04 16.32
N ASN A 506 -10.68 46.78 16.06
CA ASN A 506 -10.41 48.06 16.71
C ASN A 506 -11.50 49.10 16.42
N ILE A 507 -11.97 49.21 15.17
CA ILE A 507 -13.07 50.11 14.79
C ILE A 507 -14.34 49.72 15.55
N HIS A 508 -14.66 48.42 15.55
CA HIS A 508 -15.91 47.93 16.10
C HIS A 508 -15.97 47.95 17.64
N ILE A 509 -14.83 47.71 18.31
CA ILE A 509 -14.68 47.83 19.77
C ILE A 509 -14.77 49.30 20.20
N LYS A 510 -14.11 50.23 19.50
CA LYS A 510 -14.20 51.68 19.81
C LYS A 510 -15.59 52.25 19.64
N ASN A 511 -16.35 51.75 18.67
CA ASN A 511 -17.71 52.21 18.37
C ASN A 511 -18.79 51.49 19.20
N GLU A 512 -18.41 50.61 20.14
CA GLU A 512 -19.33 49.75 20.94
C GLU A 512 -20.34 48.92 20.11
N SER A 513 -20.06 48.76 18.82
CA SER A 513 -20.96 48.07 17.88
C SER A 513 -20.93 46.55 18.02
N LEU A 514 -19.88 46.00 18.63
CA LEU A 514 -19.72 44.58 18.94
C LEU A 514 -19.74 44.35 20.44
N LYS A 515 -20.69 43.55 20.91
CA LYS A 515 -20.70 43.07 22.29
C LYS A 515 -19.89 41.79 22.40
N LEU A 516 -18.75 41.86 23.07
CA LEU A 516 -17.93 40.67 23.38
C LEU A 516 -18.62 39.86 24.48
N ARG A 517 -18.63 38.53 24.34
CA ARG A 517 -19.19 37.63 25.38
C ARG A 517 -18.39 37.71 26.67
N SER A 518 -17.08 37.75 26.53
CA SER A 518 -16.13 37.95 27.61
C SER A 518 -15.50 39.32 27.37
N PRO A 519 -15.90 40.36 28.12
CA PRO A 519 -15.28 41.67 27.98
C PRO A 519 -13.80 41.55 28.34
N LEU A 520 -12.96 42.32 27.64
CA LEU A 520 -11.55 42.42 27.99
C LEU A 520 -11.42 42.99 29.41
N THR A 521 -10.53 42.43 30.22
CA THR A 521 -10.17 43.00 31.52
C THR A 521 -9.60 44.41 31.34
N ASP A 522 -9.60 45.24 32.38
CA ASP A 522 -9.04 46.60 32.30
C ASP A 522 -7.57 46.58 31.85
N GLU A 523 -6.81 45.56 32.27
CA GLU A 523 -5.42 45.35 31.89
C GLU A 523 -5.27 44.92 30.42
N ALA A 524 -6.13 44.01 29.95
CA ALA A 524 -6.15 43.58 28.56
C ALA A 524 -6.61 44.71 27.62
N SER A 525 -7.57 45.54 28.06
CA SER A 525 -8.04 46.71 27.32
C SER A 525 -6.94 47.77 27.16
N LYS A 526 -6.22 48.08 28.24
CA LYS A 526 -5.03 48.96 28.18
C LYS A 526 -3.98 48.40 27.24
N SER A 527 -3.74 47.09 27.28
CA SER A 527 -2.76 46.42 26.42
C SER A 527 -3.20 46.38 24.95
N TRP A 528 -4.49 46.20 24.67
CA TRP A 528 -5.06 46.34 23.33
C TRP A 528 -4.81 47.73 22.76
N GLU A 529 -5.07 48.80 23.53
CA GLU A 529 -4.75 50.16 23.09
C GLU A 529 -3.25 50.37 22.83
N LYS A 530 -2.37 49.83 23.69
CA LYS A 530 -0.92 49.88 23.48
C LYS A 530 -0.53 49.21 22.15
N VAL A 531 -1.03 47.99 21.90
CA VAL A 531 -0.75 47.22 20.67
C VAL A 531 -1.23 47.95 19.44
N ILE A 532 -2.46 48.49 19.44
CA ILE A 532 -3.00 49.25 18.31
C ILE A 532 -2.14 50.47 18.00
N ARG A 533 -1.74 51.24 19.03
CA ARG A 533 -0.83 52.39 18.84
C ARG A 533 0.52 51.97 18.27
N LEU A 534 1.03 50.80 18.65
CA LEU A 534 2.29 50.27 18.14
C LEU A 534 2.14 49.77 16.69
N ILE A 535 1.06 49.07 16.36
CA ILE A 535 0.71 48.65 14.98
C ILE A 535 0.63 49.86 14.06
N GLU A 536 -0.11 50.90 14.44
CA GLU A 536 -0.21 52.12 13.63
C GLU A 536 1.16 52.79 13.41
N LYS A 537 2.06 52.75 14.41
CA LYS A 537 3.43 53.24 14.27
C LYS A 537 4.25 52.38 13.32
N LEU A 538 4.11 51.06 13.37
CA LEU A 538 4.82 50.11 12.51
C LEU A 538 4.36 50.23 11.05
N GLU A 539 3.06 50.42 10.80
CA GLU A 539 2.48 50.62 9.47
C GLU A 539 2.89 51.98 8.85
N LYS A 540 3.04 53.02 9.68
CA LYS A 540 3.50 54.36 9.24
C LYS A 540 5.02 54.47 9.11
N ASN A 541 5.79 53.45 9.50
CA ASN A 541 7.25 53.53 9.52
C ASN A 541 7.84 53.48 8.10
N SER A 542 8.26 54.64 7.58
CA SER A 542 8.89 54.78 6.26
C SER A 542 10.37 54.40 6.23
N LYS A 543 11.00 54.20 7.40
CA LYS A 543 12.38 53.72 7.49
C LYS A 543 12.37 52.22 7.22
N LYS A 544 13.06 51.77 6.16
CA LYS A 544 13.24 50.35 5.80
C LYS A 544 14.10 49.63 6.86
N ILE A 545 13.58 49.46 8.06
CA ILE A 545 14.16 48.58 9.08
C ILE A 545 13.65 47.18 8.73
N GLU A 546 14.54 46.28 8.30
CA GLU A 546 14.13 44.98 7.76
C GLU A 546 13.50 44.04 8.82
N ALA A 547 13.68 44.35 10.12
CA ALA A 547 13.01 43.65 11.22
C ALA A 547 11.57 44.14 11.52
N VAL A 548 11.09 45.23 10.93
CA VAL A 548 9.70 45.74 11.16
C VAL A 548 8.60 44.70 10.86
N PRO A 549 8.67 43.91 9.78
CA PRO A 549 7.70 42.86 9.50
C PRO A 549 7.57 41.82 10.63
N VAL A 550 8.66 41.49 11.32
CA VAL A 550 8.68 40.54 12.45
C VAL A 550 7.85 41.09 13.61
N PHE A 551 8.19 42.29 14.08
CA PHE A 551 7.46 42.94 15.18
C PHE A 551 6.00 43.19 14.82
N HIS A 552 5.71 43.58 13.58
CA HIS A 552 4.34 43.81 13.14
C HIS A 552 3.51 42.53 13.19
N THR A 553 3.99 41.43 12.61
CA THR A 553 3.27 40.15 12.60
C THR A 553 3.08 39.59 14.02
N MET A 554 4.11 39.63 14.88
CA MET A 554 3.99 39.14 16.25
C MET A 554 3.00 39.96 17.09
N ASN A 555 3.03 41.30 16.98
CA ASN A 555 2.08 42.16 17.72
C ASN A 555 0.64 42.01 17.22
N LEU A 556 0.42 41.85 15.91
CA LEU A 556 -0.90 41.54 15.36
C LEU A 556 -1.44 40.23 15.94
N HIS A 557 -0.59 39.21 16.02
CA HIS A 557 -0.98 37.91 16.56
C HIS A 557 -1.26 37.96 18.06
N MET A 558 -0.37 38.59 18.85
CA MET A 558 -0.58 38.77 20.29
C MET A 558 -1.80 39.64 20.60
N GLY A 559 -2.09 40.63 19.75
CA GLY A 559 -3.31 41.41 19.82
C GLY A 559 -4.56 40.53 19.76
N LEU A 560 -4.63 39.59 18.82
CA LEU A 560 -5.73 38.62 18.76
C LEU A 560 -5.71 37.64 19.95
N GLN A 561 -4.53 37.27 20.43
CA GLN A 561 -4.39 36.36 21.56
C GLN A 561 -4.92 36.94 22.88
N LEU A 562 -5.04 38.28 23.01
CA LEU A 562 -5.70 38.93 24.15
C LEU A 562 -7.14 38.45 24.37
N PHE A 563 -7.83 37.97 23.33
CA PHE A 563 -9.19 37.43 23.44
C PHE A 563 -9.22 35.94 23.81
N SER A 564 -8.06 35.28 23.95
CA SER A 564 -7.98 33.87 24.34
C SER A 564 -7.17 33.64 25.60
N ASP A 565 -5.96 34.19 25.68
CA ASP A 565 -5.02 34.04 26.79
C ASP A 565 -4.43 35.44 27.09
N PRO A 566 -5.17 36.29 27.85
CA PRO A 566 -4.77 37.67 28.09
C PRO A 566 -3.44 37.79 28.84
N SER A 567 -3.18 36.93 29.83
CA SER A 567 -1.99 37.03 30.69
C SER A 567 -0.70 36.82 29.89
N MET A 568 -0.66 35.80 29.04
CA MET A 568 0.49 35.58 28.15
C MET A 568 0.61 36.66 27.09
N ALA A 569 -0.51 37.06 26.47
CA ALA A 569 -0.49 38.06 25.44
C ALA A 569 0.04 39.40 25.96
N ILE A 570 -0.41 39.86 27.15
CA ILE A 570 0.07 41.10 27.78
C ILE A 570 1.59 41.05 28.00
N THR A 571 2.10 39.95 28.56
CA THR A 571 3.54 39.77 28.82
C THR A 571 4.35 39.84 27.52
N ALA A 572 3.93 39.11 26.49
CA ALA A 572 4.57 39.09 25.19
C ALA A 572 4.53 40.47 24.49
N ILE A 573 3.41 41.20 24.62
CA ILE A 573 3.24 42.55 24.06
C ILE A 573 4.22 43.53 24.70
N ASP A 574 4.32 43.54 26.04
CA ASP A 574 5.20 44.46 26.75
C ASP A 574 6.69 44.16 26.45
N GLU A 575 7.07 42.88 26.33
CA GLU A 575 8.41 42.45 25.88
C GLU A 575 8.71 42.89 24.44
N LEU A 576 7.79 42.68 23.50
CA LEU A 576 7.92 43.09 22.10
C LEU A 576 8.03 44.60 21.96
N GLN A 577 7.26 45.36 22.72
CA GLN A 577 7.34 46.82 22.72
C GLN A 577 8.70 47.29 23.24
N SER A 578 9.18 46.74 24.34
CA SER A 578 10.52 47.03 24.88
C SER A 578 11.62 46.74 23.85
N CYS A 579 11.54 45.59 23.18
CA CYS A 579 12.47 45.20 22.11
C CYS A 579 12.45 46.18 20.93
N TYR A 580 11.27 46.60 20.49
CA TYR A 580 11.13 47.55 19.39
C TYR A 580 11.69 48.93 19.76
N GLU A 581 11.45 49.41 20.98
CA GLU A 581 12.02 50.67 21.46
C GLU A 581 13.56 50.62 21.53
N ARG A 582 14.14 49.49 21.96
CA ARG A 582 15.59 49.26 21.94
C ARG A 582 16.16 49.27 20.51
N LEU A 583 15.47 48.64 19.57
CA LEU A 583 15.85 48.64 18.15
C LEU A 583 15.91 50.07 17.58
N LEU A 584 14.91 50.89 17.88
CA LEU A 584 14.88 52.29 17.44
C LEU A 584 16.03 53.11 18.05
N LYS A 585 16.34 52.91 19.34
CA LYS A 585 17.44 53.60 20.03
C LYS A 585 18.82 53.27 19.43
N LYS A 586 19.06 52.01 18.99
CA LYS A 586 20.29 51.62 18.27
C LYS A 586 20.41 52.30 16.89
N SER A 587 19.30 52.57 16.20
CA SER A 587 19.32 53.27 14.89
C SER A 587 19.61 54.79 14.97
N GLY A 588 19.46 55.40 16.15
CA GLY A 588 19.57 56.85 16.36
C GLY A 588 20.90 57.36 16.93
N LYS A 589 21.78 56.48 17.43
CA LYS A 589 23.07 56.86 18.05
C LYS A 589 24.26 56.44 17.18
N ALA A 590 24.45 57.13 16.06
CA ALA A 590 25.72 57.17 15.34
C ALA A 590 26.34 58.57 15.48
N LYS A 591 26.72 58.95 16.71
CA LYS A 591 27.77 59.93 17.06
C LYS A 591 27.76 60.13 18.58
N THR A 592 28.96 60.34 19.13
CA THR A 592 29.35 60.51 20.55
C THR A 592 29.23 59.25 21.41
N GLY A 593 30.37 58.59 21.60
CA GLY A 593 30.50 57.48 22.52
C GLY A 593 30.46 57.92 23.98
N ILE A 594 29.87 57.08 24.82
CA ILE A 594 30.13 56.88 26.25
C ILE A 594 29.61 55.47 26.59
N LYS A 595 30.51 54.65 27.15
CA LYS A 595 30.36 53.39 27.91
C LYS A 595 29.30 52.36 27.44
N LYS A 596 29.79 51.21 26.96
CA LYS A 596 29.04 49.95 26.88
C LYS A 596 28.61 49.54 28.31
N GLU A 597 27.33 49.68 28.65
CA GLU A 597 26.72 48.80 29.65
C GLU A 597 26.73 47.39 29.04
N LYS A 598 27.50 46.48 29.66
CA LYS A 598 27.72 45.10 29.18
C LYS A 598 26.58 44.13 29.57
N ASP A 599 25.56 44.59 30.29
CA ASP A 599 24.56 43.72 30.93
C ASP A 599 23.14 43.78 30.33
N GLU A 600 22.85 44.65 29.36
CA GLU A 600 21.52 44.66 28.73
C GLU A 600 21.45 43.68 27.53
N PRO A 601 20.50 42.73 27.51
CA PRO A 601 20.38 41.75 26.43
C PRO A 601 19.96 42.42 25.11
N GLU A 602 20.47 41.89 24.01
CA GLU A 602 20.08 42.36 22.67
C GLU A 602 18.60 42.05 22.40
N TRP A 603 17.93 42.87 21.57
CA TRP A 603 16.52 42.64 21.25
C TRP A 603 16.25 41.24 20.67
N VAL A 604 17.23 40.68 19.94
CA VAL A 604 17.13 39.34 19.34
C VAL A 604 17.12 38.25 20.40
N GLU A 605 17.91 38.41 21.47
CA GLU A 605 17.99 37.45 22.58
C GLU A 605 16.64 37.38 23.33
N VAL A 606 16.01 38.53 23.56
CA VAL A 606 14.69 38.61 24.20
C VAL A 606 13.61 38.01 23.29
N VAL A 607 13.66 38.29 21.98
CA VAL A 607 12.70 37.70 21.03
C VAL A 607 12.90 36.18 20.92
N VAL A 608 14.13 35.67 20.89
CA VAL A 608 14.39 34.22 20.86
C VAL A 608 13.87 33.54 22.13
N ASP A 609 14.05 34.14 23.30
CA ASP A 609 13.48 33.61 24.55
C ASP A 609 11.95 33.58 24.51
N LEU A 610 11.31 34.63 23.97
CA LEU A 610 9.88 34.66 23.73
C LEU A 610 9.43 33.55 22.77
N LEU A 611 10.17 33.27 21.68
CA LEU A 611 9.87 32.16 20.76
C LEU A 611 10.02 30.79 21.44
N LEU A 612 11.02 30.63 22.32
CA LEU A 612 11.17 29.42 23.14
C LEU A 612 9.99 29.25 24.10
N SER A 613 9.50 30.34 24.71
CA SER A 613 8.28 30.32 25.53
C SER A 613 7.04 29.92 24.72
N PHE A 614 6.96 30.31 23.45
CA PHE A 614 5.87 29.91 22.56
C PHE A 614 5.93 28.42 22.20
N TYR A 615 7.12 27.86 22.01
CA TYR A 615 7.31 26.44 21.75
C TYR A 615 7.11 25.55 22.97
N SER A 616 7.34 26.07 24.19
CA SER A 616 7.06 25.35 25.43
C SER A 616 5.55 25.16 25.63
N LYS A 617 4.73 26.10 25.13
CA LYS A 617 3.27 25.98 25.11
C LYS A 617 2.80 24.93 24.10
N ASN A 618 1.68 24.28 24.42
CA ASN A 618 1.06 23.28 23.56
C ASN A 618 0.15 23.86 22.45
N SER A 619 0.40 25.09 21.98
CA SER A 619 -0.38 25.74 20.92
C SER A 619 0.23 25.54 19.54
N HIS A 620 -0.50 24.93 18.61
CA HIS A 620 -0.06 24.79 17.22
C HIS A 620 0.05 26.16 16.51
N LEU A 621 -0.89 27.06 16.78
CA LEU A 621 -0.92 28.40 16.20
C LEU A 621 0.36 29.20 16.52
N LEU A 622 0.79 29.17 17.79
CA LEU A 622 2.05 29.79 18.20
C LEU A 622 3.25 29.14 17.51
N ARG A 623 3.25 27.81 17.35
CA ARG A 623 4.34 27.13 16.63
C ARG A 623 4.42 27.56 15.16
N SER A 624 3.28 27.71 14.51
CA SER A 624 3.15 28.20 13.14
C SER A 624 3.66 29.64 13.02
N LEU A 625 3.33 30.50 13.99
CA LEU A 625 3.88 31.85 14.09
C LEU A 625 5.41 31.84 14.20
N VAL A 626 6.00 31.03 15.11
CA VAL A 626 7.45 30.91 15.26
C VAL A 626 8.10 30.48 13.94
N GLY A 627 7.58 29.44 13.28
CA GLY A 627 8.09 28.96 12.00
C GLY A 627 7.99 29.99 10.86
N CYS A 628 6.98 30.87 10.89
CA CYS A 628 6.86 31.95 9.91
C CYS A 628 7.82 33.12 10.18
N VAL A 629 8.11 33.41 11.45
CA VAL A 629 8.83 34.63 11.86
C VAL A 629 10.33 34.38 12.01
N PHE A 630 10.73 33.22 12.54
CA PHE A 630 12.14 32.89 12.83
C PHE A 630 13.07 32.94 11.60
N PRO A 631 12.69 32.52 10.38
CA PRO A 631 13.51 32.69 9.18
C PRO A 631 13.91 34.16 8.92
N HIS A 632 13.04 35.11 9.27
CA HIS A 632 13.31 36.54 9.13
C HIS A 632 14.13 37.12 10.28
N ILE A 633 14.23 36.40 11.41
CA ILE A 633 15.09 36.75 12.55
C ILE A 633 16.51 36.24 12.34
N CYS A 634 16.69 35.11 11.63
CA CYS A 634 17.98 34.46 11.39
C CYS A 634 19.15 35.40 11.03
N PRO A 635 18.99 36.42 10.15
CA PRO A 635 20.07 37.37 9.83
C PRO A 635 20.59 38.21 11.01
N TYR A 636 19.82 38.29 12.10
CA TYR A 636 20.13 39.07 13.29
C TYR A 636 20.54 38.20 14.49
N VAL A 637 20.42 36.87 14.39
CA VAL A 637 20.73 35.94 15.47
C VAL A 637 22.20 36.05 15.87
N THR A 638 22.42 36.29 17.17
CA THR A 638 23.74 36.38 17.81
C THR A 638 24.19 35.02 18.36
N PRO A 639 25.51 34.82 18.62
CA PRO A 639 25.99 33.59 19.26
C PRO A 639 25.32 33.32 20.62
N THR A 640 25.07 34.37 21.40
CA THR A 640 24.33 34.33 22.66
C THR A 640 22.91 33.81 22.49
N ALA A 641 22.19 34.22 21.45
CA ALA A 641 20.84 33.73 21.16
C ALA A 641 20.83 32.24 20.76
N ILE A 642 21.84 31.77 20.02
CA ILE A 642 22.01 30.32 19.76
C ILE A 642 22.30 29.56 21.05
N HIS A 643 23.14 30.11 21.94
CA HIS A 643 23.38 29.48 23.24
C HIS A 643 22.11 29.38 24.10
N GLN A 644 21.16 30.32 24.01
CA GLN A 644 19.84 30.18 24.66
C GLN A 644 19.07 28.97 24.11
N ILE A 645 19.08 28.79 22.77
CA ILE A 645 18.44 27.64 22.11
C ILE A 645 19.13 26.33 22.53
N LEU A 646 20.46 26.29 22.55
CA LEU A 646 21.24 25.11 22.95
C LEU A 646 21.10 24.79 24.45
N ALA A 647 20.98 25.80 25.31
CA ALA A 647 20.79 25.60 26.75
C ALA A 647 19.49 24.88 27.10
N VAL A 648 18.43 25.08 26.30
CA VAL A 648 17.15 24.34 26.41
C VAL A 648 17.31 22.86 26.03
N LEU A 649 18.24 22.57 25.12
CA LEU A 649 18.55 21.22 24.66
C LEU A 649 19.55 20.50 25.58
N ASP A 650 20.26 21.20 26.46
CA ASP A 650 21.21 20.57 27.39
C ASP A 650 20.46 19.68 28.40
N VAL A 651 20.85 18.42 28.40
CA VAL A 651 20.22 17.38 29.22
C VAL A 651 20.80 17.34 30.63
N ARG A 652 21.94 17.98 30.87
CA ARG A 652 22.60 18.06 32.19
C ARG A 652 21.92 19.06 33.13
N ASN A 653 21.02 19.89 32.61
CA ASN A 653 20.19 20.79 33.41
C ASN A 653 18.99 20.00 33.97
N GLU A 654 19.16 19.35 35.12
CA GLU A 654 18.12 18.55 35.81
C GLU A 654 16.85 19.35 36.16
N LYS A 655 16.92 20.69 36.19
CA LYS A 655 15.75 21.56 36.19
C LYS A 655 15.31 21.81 34.75
N GLY A 656 14.46 20.94 34.22
CA GLY A 656 13.88 21.13 32.90
C GLY A 656 13.28 22.54 32.76
N PRO A 657 13.32 23.17 31.56
CA PRO A 657 12.79 24.52 31.32
C PRO A 657 11.33 24.71 31.75
N LEU A 658 10.57 23.61 31.82
CA LEU A 658 9.16 23.57 32.20
C LEU A 658 8.93 23.65 33.73
N VAL A 659 9.97 23.52 34.57
CA VAL A 659 9.83 23.50 36.04
C VAL A 659 9.93 24.91 36.65
N LYS A 660 10.43 25.91 35.92
CA LYS A 660 10.65 27.27 36.47
C LYS A 660 9.43 28.19 36.40
N ASN A 661 8.39 27.85 35.62
CA ASN A 661 7.13 28.60 35.62
C ASN A 661 6.07 27.83 36.42
N GLY A 662 6.28 27.77 37.73
CA GLY A 662 5.19 27.47 38.66
C GLY A 662 4.23 28.65 38.69
N LEU A 663 3.16 28.55 37.92
CA LEU A 663 1.91 29.29 38.15
C LEU A 663 0.82 28.23 38.25
N ASP A 664 0.15 28.22 39.41
CA ASP A 664 -1.17 27.62 39.59
C ASP A 664 -2.07 28.09 38.43
N ASP A 665 -2.40 27.17 37.53
CA ASP A 665 -3.52 27.35 36.61
C ASP A 665 -4.24 25.99 36.55
N SER A 666 -5.12 25.82 37.54
CA SER A 666 -6.26 24.91 37.43
C SER A 666 -7.14 25.43 36.30
N ASP A 667 -6.88 24.96 35.07
CA ASP A 667 -7.84 24.86 33.97
C ASP A 667 -7.14 24.15 32.79
N SER A 668 -6.77 22.89 33.01
CA SER A 668 -6.62 21.93 31.91
C SER A 668 -8.02 21.38 31.63
N GLU A 669 -8.74 22.01 30.70
CA GLU A 669 -9.98 21.45 30.16
C GLU A 669 -9.71 20.05 29.61
N GLU A 670 -10.52 19.13 30.11
CA GLU A 670 -10.60 17.74 29.73
C GLU A 670 -11.10 17.62 28.29
N GLU A 671 -10.29 17.04 27.40
CA GLU A 671 -10.82 16.30 26.25
C GLU A 671 -10.77 14.81 26.62
N ASP A 672 -11.75 14.35 27.40
CA ASP A 672 -12.11 12.94 27.49
C ASP A 672 -13.19 12.65 26.44
N ASP A 673 -12.78 12.01 25.34
CA ASP A 673 -13.66 11.16 24.54
C ASP A 673 -13.71 9.79 25.25
N GLU A 674 -14.51 9.66 26.30
CA GLU A 674 -15.06 8.38 26.78
C GLU A 674 -16.16 8.64 27.83
N GLU A 675 -17.40 8.86 27.38
CA GLU A 675 -18.56 9.01 28.29
C GLU A 675 -19.28 7.66 28.59
N ASN A 676 -19.30 7.36 29.89
CA ASN A 676 -20.37 6.77 30.73
C ASN A 676 -20.28 5.29 31.16
N SER A 677 -19.89 5.03 32.42
CA SER A 677 -20.82 5.08 33.59
C SER A 677 -20.15 4.55 34.88
N SER A 678 -20.25 5.35 35.96
CA SER A 678 -19.96 5.03 37.38
C SER A 678 -20.85 3.90 37.94
N CYS A 679 -20.64 3.23 39.09
CA CYS A 679 -19.82 3.42 40.30
C CYS A 679 -19.55 2.04 40.98
N SER A 680 -18.53 2.03 41.84
CA SER A 680 -17.84 0.95 42.60
C SER A 680 -18.64 -0.04 43.46
N GLU A 681 -18.16 -1.30 43.57
CA GLU A 681 -17.59 -1.88 44.81
C GLU A 681 -17.04 -3.33 44.62
N SER A 682 -15.76 -3.49 44.99
CA SER A 682 -15.16 -4.56 45.82
C SER A 682 -15.03 -6.03 45.33
N ASN A 683 -13.77 -6.40 45.07
CA ASN A 683 -13.04 -7.68 45.29
C ASN A 683 -13.60 -9.03 44.77
N SER A 684 -12.87 -9.67 43.83
CA SER A 684 -12.06 -10.90 44.06
C SER A 684 -11.62 -11.57 42.74
N ASP A 685 -10.30 -11.73 42.61
CA ASP A 685 -9.56 -12.93 42.17
C ASP A 685 -9.97 -13.79 40.93
N ILE A 686 -8.95 -13.99 40.09
CA ILE A 686 -8.51 -15.24 39.41
C ILE A 686 -8.85 -15.47 37.91
N ASN A 687 -7.74 -15.63 37.17
CA ASN A 687 -7.41 -16.40 35.95
C ASN A 687 -7.64 -15.87 34.53
N ASP A 688 -6.48 -15.62 33.88
CA ASP A 688 -6.00 -16.05 32.56
C ASP A 688 -6.98 -16.73 31.59
N GLU A 689 -7.00 -16.26 30.33
CA GLU A 689 -6.48 -17.02 29.18
C GLU A 689 -6.42 -16.14 27.91
N ASP A 690 -5.36 -16.37 27.12
CA ASP A 690 -4.97 -15.70 25.87
C ASP A 690 -6.05 -15.65 24.77
N ILE A 691 -5.91 -14.70 23.83
CA ILE A 691 -5.73 -14.95 22.37
C ILE A 691 -5.68 -13.62 21.59
N ASN A 692 -4.63 -13.50 20.79
CA ASN A 692 -4.34 -12.50 19.74
C ASN A 692 -5.53 -11.98 18.93
N GLU A 693 -5.60 -10.66 18.72
CA GLU A 693 -6.06 -10.07 17.46
C GLU A 693 -5.19 -8.87 17.04
N SER A 694 -4.60 -9.04 15.86
CA SER A 694 -3.77 -8.14 15.07
C SER A 694 -4.55 -6.93 14.53
N TYR A 695 -3.93 -5.74 14.55
CA TYR A 695 -4.36 -4.59 13.76
C TYR A 695 -3.32 -4.26 12.69
N GLU A 696 -3.78 -4.37 11.43
CA GLU A 696 -3.08 -4.03 10.21
C GLU A 696 -2.83 -2.53 10.04
N THR A 697 -1.72 -2.24 9.37
CA THR A 697 -1.20 -0.92 9.01
C THR A 697 -1.63 -0.57 7.58
N GLU A 698 -2.04 0.68 7.36
CA GLU A 698 -2.41 1.23 6.05
C GLU A 698 -1.21 1.26 5.07
N THR A 699 -1.48 0.83 3.82
CA THR A 699 -0.54 0.67 2.71
C THR A 699 -0.31 1.97 1.93
N SER A 700 0.94 2.38 1.75
CA SER A 700 1.36 3.28 0.65
C SER A 700 2.45 2.60 -0.17
N SER A 701 2.14 2.27 -1.43
CA SER A 701 3.05 1.71 -2.41
C SER A 701 3.82 2.81 -3.14
N ASP A 702 5.14 2.87 -2.98
CA ASP A 702 6.04 3.40 -4.01
C ASP A 702 7.19 2.41 -4.19
N SER A 703 7.43 2.06 -5.45
CA SER A 703 8.34 1.01 -5.89
C SER A 703 9.63 1.67 -6.37
N ASP A 704 10.70 1.59 -5.60
CA ASP A 704 12.07 1.75 -6.09
C ASP A 704 12.88 0.53 -5.65
N SER A 705 13.35 -0.21 -6.65
CA SER A 705 14.20 -1.38 -6.50
C SER A 705 15.64 -0.91 -6.37
N ASP A 706 16.28 -1.21 -5.24
CA ASP A 706 17.72 -1.42 -5.20
C ASP A 706 18.13 -2.37 -4.05
N SER A 707 19.20 -3.09 -4.34
CA SER A 707 19.53 -4.44 -3.89
C SER A 707 20.24 -4.58 -2.54
N ASN A 708 19.88 -5.64 -1.81
CA ASN A 708 20.64 -6.45 -0.83
C ASN A 708 21.61 -5.74 0.14
N GLU A 709 21.17 -5.57 1.39
CA GLU A 709 22.05 -5.72 2.57
C GLU A 709 21.35 -6.61 3.61
N GLU A 710 21.94 -7.79 3.86
CA GLU A 710 21.63 -8.61 5.03
C GLU A 710 22.20 -7.91 6.27
N SER A 711 21.33 -7.42 7.15
CA SER A 711 21.72 -7.07 8.52
C SER A 711 21.29 -8.20 9.45
N MET A 712 22.29 -9.00 9.83
CA MET A 712 22.20 -9.93 10.96
C MET A 712 22.16 -9.09 12.25
N ASN A 713 20.99 -8.98 12.87
CA ASN A 713 20.88 -8.55 14.26
C ASN A 713 20.72 -9.81 15.15
N GLU A 714 21.80 -10.58 15.28
CA GLU A 714 21.92 -11.65 16.29
C GLU A 714 22.91 -11.28 17.43
N ASP A 715 23.67 -10.19 17.32
CA ASP A 715 24.78 -9.87 18.25
C ASP A 715 24.36 -9.16 19.56
N GLU A 716 23.11 -8.72 19.73
CA GLU A 716 22.66 -8.11 21.00
C GLU A 716 22.28 -9.15 22.06
N ASP A 717 21.91 -10.37 21.64
CA ASP A 717 21.66 -11.46 22.59
C ASP A 717 22.96 -12.05 23.15
N GLU A 718 24.11 -11.96 22.45
CA GLU A 718 25.40 -12.47 22.93
C GLU A 718 25.92 -11.75 24.19
N THR A 719 25.75 -10.43 24.31
CA THR A 719 26.28 -9.69 25.48
C THR A 719 25.41 -9.83 26.74
N ILE A 720 24.11 -10.01 26.57
CA ILE A 720 23.17 -10.27 27.67
C ILE A 720 23.30 -11.74 28.11
N THR A 721 23.44 -12.66 27.16
CA THR A 721 23.74 -14.07 27.47
C THR A 721 25.13 -14.25 28.08
N ASP A 722 26.12 -13.41 27.77
CA ASP A 722 27.43 -13.45 28.43
C ASP A 722 27.39 -12.96 29.88
N ARG A 723 26.62 -11.91 30.19
CA ARG A 723 26.39 -11.51 31.59
C ARG A 723 25.60 -12.56 32.36
N LEU A 724 24.63 -13.20 31.71
CA LEU A 724 23.90 -14.33 32.28
C LEU A 724 24.83 -15.53 32.50
N ARG A 725 25.70 -15.86 31.54
CA ARG A 725 26.74 -16.90 31.68
C ARG A 725 27.69 -16.60 32.82
N MET A 726 28.15 -15.35 32.95
CA MET A 726 29.04 -14.95 34.03
C MET A 726 28.36 -15.03 35.40
N ALA A 727 27.11 -14.56 35.51
CA ALA A 727 26.33 -14.64 36.75
C ALA A 727 26.00 -16.10 37.13
N VAL A 728 25.66 -16.93 36.15
CA VAL A 728 25.40 -18.37 36.32
C VAL A 728 26.68 -19.13 36.69
N ARG A 729 27.81 -18.85 36.03
CA ARG A 729 29.13 -19.42 36.40
C ARG A 729 29.58 -19.02 37.80
N GLN A 730 29.33 -17.77 38.19
CA GLN A 730 29.66 -17.28 39.52
C GLN A 730 28.74 -17.88 40.60
N ALA A 731 27.49 -18.20 40.26
CA ALA A 731 26.53 -18.85 41.15
C ALA A 731 26.78 -20.37 41.32
N LEU A 732 27.29 -21.05 40.29
CA LEU A 732 27.61 -22.49 40.29
C LEU A 732 28.92 -22.85 41.04
N GLY A 733 29.78 -21.87 41.33
CA GLY A 733 30.99 -22.08 42.14
C GLY A 733 31.97 -23.14 41.58
N ASP A 734 32.76 -23.77 42.47
CA ASP A 734 33.80 -24.75 42.14
C ASP A 734 33.28 -26.05 41.49
N ALA A 735 31.96 -26.26 41.41
CA ALA A 735 31.36 -27.39 40.71
C ALA A 735 31.49 -27.30 39.17
N SER A 736 31.84 -26.13 38.62
CA SER A 736 32.00 -25.91 37.18
C SER A 736 33.47 -25.96 36.69
N ALA A 737 34.43 -26.30 37.56
CA ALA A 737 35.84 -26.04 37.28
C ALA A 737 36.59 -27.12 36.47
N GLN A 738 35.96 -28.23 36.05
CA GLN A 738 36.64 -29.22 35.19
C GLN A 738 35.75 -29.78 34.07
N THR A 739 36.22 -29.51 32.84
CA THR A 739 35.93 -30.16 31.54
C THR A 739 34.51 -30.09 30.97
N ASP A 740 34.43 -29.52 29.76
CA ASP A 740 33.24 -29.13 28.97
C ASP A 740 32.48 -30.34 28.35
N ASP A 741 32.55 -31.55 28.92
CA ASP A 741 32.09 -32.79 28.28
C ASP A 741 31.63 -33.92 29.24
N GLU A 742 31.08 -33.63 30.43
CA GLU A 742 30.41 -34.65 31.27
C GLU A 742 29.06 -34.12 31.81
N ASP A 743 27.98 -34.86 31.58
CA ASP A 743 26.63 -34.60 32.11
C ASP A 743 26.68 -34.65 33.65
N VAL A 744 26.37 -33.52 34.31
CA VAL A 744 26.25 -33.47 35.78
C VAL A 744 25.02 -34.29 36.19
N ASP A 745 25.22 -35.40 36.89
CA ASP A 745 24.16 -36.25 37.39
C ASP A 745 23.31 -35.48 38.42
N VAL A 746 22.07 -35.19 38.08
CA VAL A 746 21.15 -34.33 38.86
C VAL A 746 20.85 -34.95 40.24
N ASP A 747 21.04 -36.26 40.38
CA ASP A 747 20.80 -37.01 41.63
C ASP A 747 21.85 -36.74 42.73
N ASP A 748 23.00 -36.11 42.40
CA ASP A 748 24.06 -35.77 43.37
C ASP A 748 23.91 -34.35 43.98
N ILE A 749 22.93 -33.56 43.54
CA ILE A 749 22.63 -32.24 44.12
C ILE A 749 21.73 -32.43 45.34
N ASN A 750 22.29 -32.24 46.54
CA ASN A 750 21.48 -32.21 47.76
C ASN A 750 20.37 -31.15 47.68
N GLU A 751 19.20 -31.46 48.26
CA GLU A 751 17.99 -30.61 48.20
C GLU A 751 18.23 -29.17 48.71
N GLU A 752 19.13 -29.00 49.67
CA GLU A 752 19.55 -27.69 50.21
C GLU A 752 20.40 -26.88 49.21
N GLU A 753 21.24 -27.55 48.42
CA GLU A 753 22.10 -26.94 47.40
C GLU A 753 21.29 -26.61 46.13
N GLY A 754 20.34 -27.48 45.78
CA GLY A 754 19.35 -27.23 44.73
C GLY A 754 18.50 -25.99 45.01
N LYS A 755 18.04 -25.80 46.27
CA LYS A 755 17.31 -24.58 46.68
C LYS A 755 18.16 -23.31 46.57
N ARG A 756 19.44 -23.37 46.98
CA ARG A 756 20.35 -22.22 46.86
C ARG A 756 20.58 -21.83 45.39
N LEU A 757 20.69 -22.82 44.51
CA LEU A 757 20.88 -22.62 43.09
C LEU A 757 19.63 -22.01 42.43
N ASP A 758 18.44 -22.53 42.77
CA ASP A 758 17.15 -22.03 42.30
C ASP A 758 16.91 -20.58 42.76
N GLU A 759 17.23 -20.24 44.02
CA GLU A 759 17.07 -18.89 44.54
C GLU A 759 18.05 -17.89 43.89
N SER A 760 19.27 -18.34 43.56
CA SER A 760 20.25 -17.54 42.81
C SER A 760 19.86 -17.32 41.35
N LEU A 761 19.35 -18.36 40.68
CA LEU A 761 18.81 -18.26 39.31
C LEU A 761 17.57 -17.36 39.27
N ALA A 762 16.66 -17.51 40.23
CA ALA A 762 15.49 -16.66 40.36
C ALA A 762 15.87 -15.17 40.56
N ALA A 763 16.92 -14.89 41.33
CA ALA A 763 17.44 -13.53 41.50
C ALA A 763 18.01 -12.97 40.18
N ALA A 764 18.77 -13.77 39.42
CA ALA A 764 19.30 -13.38 38.10
C ALA A 764 18.17 -13.11 37.09
N PHE A 765 17.12 -13.94 37.07
CA PHE A 765 15.95 -13.74 36.21
C PHE A 765 15.06 -12.58 36.64
N ARG A 766 14.94 -12.26 37.94
CA ARG A 766 14.25 -11.05 38.43
C ARG A 766 14.90 -9.77 37.91
N ILE A 767 16.22 -9.68 37.99
CA ILE A 767 16.99 -8.53 37.47
C ILE A 767 16.77 -8.37 35.95
N LEU A 768 16.66 -9.48 35.20
CA LEU A 768 16.38 -9.46 33.76
C LEU A 768 14.95 -9.00 33.45
N ARG A 769 13.96 -9.45 34.24
CA ARG A 769 12.54 -9.11 34.09
C ARG A 769 12.27 -7.63 34.40
N GLU A 770 12.88 -7.10 35.46
CA GLU A 770 12.77 -5.68 35.85
C GLU A 770 13.36 -4.75 34.78
N ASN A 771 14.49 -5.13 34.18
CA ASN A 771 15.13 -4.35 33.10
C ASN A 771 14.36 -4.38 31.76
N ARG A 772 13.56 -5.42 31.49
CA ARG A 772 12.66 -5.47 30.31
C ARG A 772 11.37 -4.68 30.55
N GLN A 773 10.79 -4.74 31.75
CA GLN A 773 9.56 -4.02 32.08
C GLN A 773 9.75 -2.49 32.21
N SER A 774 10.93 -2.03 32.64
CA SER A 774 11.21 -0.58 32.72
C SER A 774 11.26 0.10 31.34
N ARG A 775 11.66 -0.62 30.29
CA ARG A 775 11.70 -0.11 28.90
C ARG A 775 10.34 -0.07 28.20
N SER A 776 9.29 -0.72 28.75
CA SER A 776 7.96 -0.79 28.13
C SER A 776 6.89 0.07 28.84
N LYS A 777 7.24 0.82 29.89
CA LYS A 777 6.28 1.70 30.57
C LYS A 777 6.04 2.96 29.74
N LYS A 778 4.78 3.39 29.64
CA LYS A 778 4.39 4.63 28.95
C LYS A 778 5.12 5.82 29.59
N GLN A 779 5.82 6.62 28.78
CA GLN A 779 6.52 7.82 29.24
C GLN A 779 5.54 8.76 29.95
N GLU A 780 5.98 9.41 31.03
CA GLU A 780 5.19 10.41 31.75
C GLU A 780 4.78 11.57 30.82
N LYS A 781 3.54 12.08 30.94
CA LYS A 781 3.01 13.16 30.08
C LYS A 781 3.91 14.41 30.10
N SER A 782 4.49 14.76 31.24
CA SER A 782 5.41 15.90 31.41
C SER A 782 6.72 15.69 30.63
N ALA A 783 7.32 14.49 30.73
CA ALA A 783 8.51 14.09 29.99
C ALA A 783 8.26 13.98 28.48
N GLN A 784 7.07 13.52 28.08
CA GLN A 784 6.64 13.50 26.69
C GLN A 784 6.48 14.93 26.14
N ALA A 785 5.88 15.85 26.90
CA ALA A 785 5.78 17.25 26.54
C ALA A 785 7.16 17.92 26.40
N LEU A 786 8.09 17.62 27.31
CA LEU A 786 9.48 18.08 27.21
C LEU A 786 10.19 17.53 25.97
N THR A 787 9.97 16.26 25.62
CA THR A 787 10.50 15.64 24.40
C THR A 787 9.98 16.35 23.16
N HIS A 788 8.67 16.60 23.09
CA HIS A 788 8.06 17.36 22.00
C HIS A 788 8.56 18.82 21.94
N PHE A 789 8.78 19.46 23.08
CA PHE A 789 9.37 20.80 23.13
C PHE A 789 10.79 20.79 22.55
N ARG A 790 11.66 19.88 22.99
CA ARG A 790 13.03 19.74 22.46
C ARG A 790 13.04 19.46 20.96
N VAL A 791 12.12 18.64 20.45
CA VAL A 791 11.94 18.41 19.01
C VAL A 791 11.65 19.72 18.27
N ARG A 792 10.73 20.55 18.78
CA ARG A 792 10.41 21.87 18.18
C ARG A 792 11.61 22.82 18.24
N VAL A 793 12.39 22.78 19.31
CA VAL A 793 13.59 23.62 19.46
C VAL A 793 14.67 23.26 18.43
N ILE A 794 14.81 21.96 18.08
CA ILE A 794 15.68 21.52 16.99
C ILE A 794 15.26 22.13 15.64
N ASP A 795 13.96 22.35 15.40
CA ASP A 795 13.49 23.00 14.17
C ASP A 795 14.04 24.44 14.02
N LEU A 796 14.31 25.15 15.12
CA LEU A 796 14.97 26.47 15.07
C LEU A 796 16.42 26.33 14.59
N LEU A 797 17.16 25.33 15.07
CA LEU A 797 18.53 25.09 14.62
C LEU A 797 18.57 24.72 13.15
N GLU A 798 17.70 23.83 12.69
CA GLU A 798 17.59 23.48 11.26
C GLU A 798 17.26 24.72 10.40
N THR A 799 16.28 25.53 10.83
CA THR A 799 15.92 26.78 10.13
C THR A 799 17.09 27.76 10.07
N TYR A 800 17.87 27.87 11.14
CA TYR A 800 19.06 28.73 11.17
C TYR A 800 20.16 28.21 10.24
N LEU A 801 20.39 26.90 10.16
CA LEU A 801 21.38 26.26 9.28
C LEU A 801 21.05 26.40 7.79
N GLU A 802 19.75 26.48 7.44
CA GLU A 802 19.30 26.76 6.08
C GLU A 802 19.47 28.24 5.68
N SER A 803 19.60 29.12 6.67
CA SER A 803 19.89 30.54 6.48
C SER A 803 21.39 30.81 6.32
N SER A 804 21.81 32.04 6.01
CA SER A 804 23.23 32.39 5.96
C SER A 804 23.84 32.45 7.38
N SER A 805 24.24 31.29 7.93
CA SER A 805 24.81 31.14 9.28
C SER A 805 26.29 31.55 9.35
N SER A 806 26.78 31.96 10.53
CA SER A 806 28.22 32.16 10.79
C SER A 806 28.90 30.81 11.04
N MET A 807 30.11 30.61 10.49
CA MET A 807 30.83 29.34 10.63
C MET A 807 31.14 29.00 12.10
N ALA A 808 31.61 29.97 12.90
CA ALA A 808 31.93 29.76 14.31
C ALA A 808 30.71 29.26 15.11
N VAL A 809 29.56 29.89 14.88
CA VAL A 809 28.30 29.53 15.55
C VAL A 809 27.82 28.13 15.16
N VAL A 810 28.05 27.70 13.92
CA VAL A 810 27.75 26.33 13.46
C VAL A 810 28.68 25.31 14.12
N LEU A 811 29.97 25.64 14.29
CA LEU A 811 30.93 24.79 14.99
C LEU A 811 30.57 24.61 16.47
N ASP A 812 30.12 25.67 17.13
CA ASP A 812 29.68 25.65 18.54
C ASP A 812 28.50 24.70 18.78
N MET A 813 27.66 24.43 17.78
CA MET A 813 26.52 23.51 17.88
C MET A 813 26.91 22.03 17.90
N ILE A 814 28.08 21.67 17.36
CA ILE A 814 28.45 20.27 17.11
C ILE A 814 28.47 19.49 18.42
N LEU A 815 29.28 19.91 19.41
CA LEU A 815 29.45 19.15 20.66
C LEU A 815 28.15 19.05 21.48
N PRO A 816 27.35 20.13 21.66
CA PRO A 816 26.03 20.04 22.30
C PRO A 816 25.08 19.06 21.61
N LEU A 817 25.03 19.05 20.27
CA LEU A 817 24.18 18.12 19.52
C LEU A 817 24.65 16.67 19.65
N PHE A 818 25.96 16.41 19.71
CA PHE A 818 26.49 15.07 19.98
C PHE A 818 26.21 14.61 21.41
N ALA A 819 26.27 15.51 22.41
CA ALA A 819 25.87 15.19 23.78
C ALA A 819 24.36 14.85 23.87
N LEU A 820 23.52 15.58 23.14
CA LEU A 820 22.09 15.28 23.03
C LEU A 820 21.84 13.96 22.29
N LEU A 821 22.56 13.70 21.20
CA LEU A 821 22.50 12.45 20.46
C LEU A 821 22.82 11.26 21.36
N GLU A 822 23.89 11.35 22.15
CA GLU A 822 24.29 10.34 23.12
C GLU A 822 23.18 10.06 24.15
N TYR A 823 22.54 11.12 24.66
CA TYR A 823 21.41 10.97 25.58
C TYR A 823 20.22 10.26 24.92
N CYS A 824 19.85 10.65 23.70
CA CYS A 824 18.71 10.07 22.99
C CYS A 824 18.91 8.61 22.61
N ILE A 825 20.15 8.19 22.35
CA ILE A 825 20.48 6.78 22.10
C ILE A 825 20.30 5.93 23.37
N LYS A 826 20.66 6.49 24.54
CA LYS A 826 20.57 5.79 25.83
C LYS A 826 19.13 5.59 26.31
N ASP A 827 18.19 6.43 25.89
CA ASP A 827 16.77 6.38 26.30
C ASP A 827 15.83 6.08 25.12
N PRO A 828 15.21 4.88 25.06
CA PRO A 828 14.28 4.50 24.01
C PRO A 828 13.08 5.44 23.83
N HIS A 829 12.63 6.13 24.89
CA HIS A 829 11.52 7.07 24.81
C HIS A 829 11.87 8.34 24.02
N GLN A 830 13.16 8.61 23.81
CA GLN A 830 13.65 9.77 23.08
C GLN A 830 13.77 9.53 21.57
N LYS A 831 13.27 8.41 21.03
CA LYS A 831 13.34 8.09 19.60
C LYS A 831 12.88 9.22 18.66
N PRO A 832 11.76 9.94 18.93
CA PRO A 832 11.38 11.09 18.10
C PRO A 832 12.41 12.23 18.10
N LEU A 833 13.11 12.43 19.22
CA LEU A 833 14.17 13.43 19.35
C LEU A 833 15.47 12.93 18.70
N LEU A 834 15.80 11.64 18.84
CA LEU A 834 16.94 10.98 18.19
C LEU A 834 16.94 11.21 16.68
N ASP A 835 15.80 10.92 16.02
CA ASP A 835 15.65 11.04 14.57
C ASP A 835 15.83 12.50 14.13
N ARG A 836 15.32 13.45 14.93
CA ARG A 836 15.45 14.89 14.65
C ARG A 836 16.87 15.42 14.88
N VAL A 837 17.57 14.97 15.91
CA VAL A 837 18.98 15.36 16.14
C VAL A 837 19.87 14.82 15.02
N ARG A 838 19.64 13.58 14.57
CA ARG A 838 20.34 13.00 13.42
C ARG A 838 20.08 13.79 12.13
N SER A 839 18.83 14.20 11.90
CA SER A 839 18.46 15.10 10.79
C SER A 839 19.22 16.42 10.86
N CYS A 840 19.21 17.09 12.02
CA CYS A 840 19.89 18.36 12.22
C CYS A 840 21.41 18.27 12.01
N LEU A 841 22.07 17.23 12.54
CA LEU A 841 23.51 16.98 12.30
C LEU A 841 23.83 16.73 10.81
N LYS A 842 22.93 16.07 10.08
CA LYS A 842 23.06 15.87 8.63
C LYS A 842 22.94 17.19 7.88
N THR A 843 21.96 18.03 8.25
CA THR A 843 21.79 19.38 7.67
C THR A 843 23.02 20.24 7.97
N LEU A 844 23.52 20.21 9.21
CA LEU A 844 24.72 20.92 9.66
C LEU A 844 25.95 20.55 8.84
N SER A 845 26.23 19.25 8.69
CA SER A 845 27.40 18.77 7.94
C SER A 845 27.30 19.00 6.41
N ALA A 846 26.09 19.30 5.91
CA ALA A 846 25.84 19.61 4.51
C ALA A 846 25.93 21.12 4.17
N VAL A 847 26.08 22.00 5.17
CA VAL A 847 26.21 23.45 4.94
C VAL A 847 27.49 23.75 4.14
N LYS A 848 27.34 24.54 3.07
CA LYS A 848 28.46 24.95 2.18
C LYS A 848 28.69 26.46 2.12
N LYS A 849 27.70 27.24 2.55
CA LYS A 849 27.73 28.71 2.45
C LYS A 849 27.60 29.28 3.84
N PHE A 850 28.60 30.05 4.25
CA PHE A 850 28.62 30.76 5.52
C PHE A 850 28.56 32.27 5.27
N ARG A 851 28.00 33.00 6.23
CA ARG A 851 27.98 34.47 6.23
C ARG A 851 29.38 35.05 6.43
N ASP A 852 30.14 34.43 7.31
CA ASP A 852 31.49 34.81 7.71
C ASP A 852 32.26 33.60 8.23
N THR A 853 33.58 33.69 8.14
CA THR A 853 34.57 32.71 8.65
C THR A 853 35.39 33.30 9.80
N ASN A 854 34.91 34.38 10.42
CA ASN A 854 35.62 35.07 11.49
C ASN A 854 35.59 34.22 12.76
N ASN A 855 36.62 34.34 13.60
CA ASN A 855 36.76 33.61 14.87
C ASN A 855 36.84 32.08 14.73
N VAL A 856 37.27 31.57 13.57
CA VAL A 856 37.61 30.15 13.38
C VAL A 856 39.13 30.04 13.31
N ASP A 857 39.74 29.44 14.33
CA ASP A 857 41.17 29.15 14.38
C ASP A 857 41.45 27.64 14.38
N GLU A 858 42.73 27.29 14.23
CA GLU A 858 43.18 25.90 14.23
C GLU A 858 42.90 25.21 15.57
N GLU A 859 43.00 25.96 16.68
CA GLU A 859 42.77 25.44 18.02
C GLU A 859 41.32 24.99 18.22
N LEU A 860 40.34 25.81 17.84
CA LEU A 860 38.92 25.47 17.92
C LEU A 860 38.60 24.19 17.13
N LEU A 861 39.05 24.12 15.87
CA LEU A 861 38.78 22.98 15.00
C LEU A 861 39.41 21.69 15.53
N THR A 862 40.64 21.78 16.04
CA THR A 862 41.37 20.62 16.58
C THR A 862 40.78 20.14 17.91
N VAL A 863 40.30 21.05 18.77
CA VAL A 863 39.59 20.71 20.02
C VAL A 863 38.28 19.98 19.72
N ILE A 864 37.48 20.46 18.78
CA ILE A 864 36.22 19.79 18.40
C ILE A 864 36.52 18.43 17.78
N LEU A 865 37.47 18.34 16.84
CA LEU A 865 37.84 17.10 16.19
C LEU A 865 38.31 16.03 17.19
N ARG A 866 39.18 16.42 18.14
CA ARG A 866 39.66 15.52 19.20
C ARG A 866 38.51 15.04 20.07
N SER A 867 37.63 15.95 20.49
CA SER A 867 36.46 15.64 21.33
C SER A 867 35.47 14.67 20.66
N LEU A 868 35.35 14.72 19.32
CA LEU A 868 34.52 13.77 18.56
C LEU A 868 35.18 12.39 18.47
N MET A 869 36.48 12.34 18.17
CA MET A 869 37.21 11.07 17.97
C MET A 869 37.52 10.34 19.29
N GLU A 870 37.50 11.02 20.42
CA GLU A 870 37.65 10.40 21.73
C GLU A 870 36.42 9.56 22.11
N LYS A 871 36.68 8.34 22.61
CA LYS A 871 35.61 7.46 23.14
C LYS A 871 34.96 8.05 24.39
N GLY A 872 35.73 8.74 25.24
CA GLY A 872 35.27 9.24 26.53
C GLY A 872 34.71 8.12 27.43
N GLU A 873 33.63 8.43 28.16
CA GLU A 873 32.88 7.49 29.01
C GLU A 873 31.83 6.65 28.24
N ARG A 874 31.80 6.78 26.90
CA ARG A 874 30.76 6.17 26.07
C ARG A 874 30.93 4.66 25.98
N THR A 875 29.82 3.91 26.00
CA THR A 875 29.84 2.48 25.71
C THR A 875 30.16 2.27 24.22
N THR A 876 30.74 1.11 23.90
CA THR A 876 31.10 0.77 22.50
C THR A 876 29.88 0.78 21.57
N SER A 877 28.72 0.28 22.04
CA SER A 877 27.47 0.28 21.27
C SER A 877 26.98 1.69 20.93
N VAL A 878 26.91 2.59 21.94
CA VAL A 878 26.49 4.00 21.72
C VAL A 878 27.43 4.70 20.73
N TYR A 879 28.74 4.48 20.86
CA TYR A 879 29.72 5.05 19.95
C TYR A 879 29.56 4.56 18.49
N HIS A 880 29.25 3.27 18.30
CA HIS A 880 28.97 2.72 16.97
C HIS A 880 27.70 3.29 16.36
N GLU A 881 26.65 3.48 17.16
CA GLU A 881 25.42 4.09 16.68
C GLU A 881 25.62 5.55 16.22
N MET A 882 26.54 6.28 16.84
CA MET A 882 26.87 7.66 16.46
C MET A 882 27.85 7.77 15.28
N SER A 883 28.39 6.64 14.80
CA SER A 883 29.58 6.62 13.95
C SER A 883 29.38 7.22 12.55
N ASP A 884 28.16 7.17 12.01
CA ASP A 884 27.79 7.81 10.74
C ASP A 884 27.85 9.34 10.87
N LYS A 885 27.21 9.91 11.88
CA LYS A 885 27.21 11.34 12.16
C LYS A 885 28.58 11.86 12.54
N LEU A 886 29.34 11.06 13.30
CA LEU A 886 30.73 11.37 13.61
C LEU A 886 31.56 11.52 12.33
N ALA A 887 31.45 10.57 11.39
CA ALA A 887 32.18 10.64 10.13
C ALA A 887 31.77 11.85 9.26
N GLU A 888 30.47 12.16 9.19
CA GLU A 888 29.93 13.34 8.49
C GLU A 888 30.49 14.64 9.09
N CYS A 889 30.42 14.81 10.41
CA CYS A 889 30.88 16.02 11.10
C CYS A 889 32.40 16.18 11.09
N CYS A 890 33.19 15.11 11.25
CA CYS A 890 34.65 15.21 11.14
C CYS A 890 35.09 15.60 9.72
N THR A 891 34.42 15.07 8.69
CA THR A 891 34.65 15.49 7.30
C THR A 891 34.26 16.95 7.07
N PHE A 892 33.17 17.39 7.70
CA PHE A 892 32.74 18.79 7.68
C PHE A 892 33.77 19.73 8.33
N LEU A 893 34.39 19.37 9.47
CA LEU A 893 35.44 20.17 10.10
C LEU A 893 36.62 20.42 9.16
N VAL A 894 37.05 19.41 8.40
CA VAL A 894 38.13 19.58 7.42
C VAL A 894 37.71 20.53 6.29
N ARG A 895 36.46 20.45 5.82
CA ARG A 895 35.95 21.41 4.83
C ARG A 895 35.92 22.84 5.38
N CYS A 896 35.54 23.02 6.65
CA CYS A 896 35.58 24.31 7.31
C CYS A 896 37.01 24.85 7.38
N ALA A 897 37.99 24.02 7.73
CA ALA A 897 39.41 24.39 7.74
C ALA A 897 39.89 24.88 6.36
N GLN A 898 39.55 24.13 5.29
CA GLN A 898 39.88 24.50 3.91
C GLN A 898 39.20 25.80 3.46
N GLN A 899 37.95 26.04 3.88
CA GLN A 899 37.20 27.23 3.51
C GLN A 899 37.63 28.48 4.30
N ALA A 900 38.10 28.30 5.53
CA ALA A 900 38.61 29.37 6.39
C ALA A 900 40.10 29.68 6.15
N ASP A 901 40.77 28.94 5.26
CA ASP A 901 42.21 29.06 4.95
C ASP A 901 43.10 28.89 6.20
N VAL A 902 42.73 27.93 7.05
CA VAL A 902 43.45 27.59 8.29
C VAL A 902 44.41 26.44 8.03
N SER A 903 45.58 26.44 8.69
CA SER A 903 46.53 25.33 8.62
C SER A 903 45.86 24.00 8.97
N THR A 904 46.15 22.96 8.20
CA THR A 904 45.59 21.61 8.42
C THR A 904 46.62 20.62 8.97
N GLU A 905 47.84 21.07 9.30
CA GLU A 905 48.92 20.19 9.77
C GLU A 905 48.55 19.42 11.03
N THR A 906 48.01 20.10 12.06
CA THR A 906 47.58 19.44 13.30
C THR A 906 46.39 18.49 13.07
N ILE A 907 45.49 18.85 12.15
CA ILE A 907 44.35 18.00 11.76
C ILE A 907 44.85 16.71 11.11
N VAL A 908 45.84 16.79 10.22
CA VAL A 908 46.46 15.61 9.60
C VAL A 908 47.12 14.73 10.66
N GLN A 909 47.83 15.32 11.61
CA GLN A 909 48.44 14.56 12.70
C GLN A 909 47.40 13.79 13.51
N ILE A 910 46.28 14.44 13.89
CA ILE A 910 45.18 13.79 14.63
C ILE A 910 44.62 12.61 13.84
N TYR A 911 44.37 12.78 12.53
CA TYR A 911 43.92 11.69 11.67
C TYR A 911 44.96 10.57 11.56
N GLY A 912 46.24 10.89 11.45
CA GLY A 912 47.35 9.92 11.38
C GLY A 912 47.50 9.08 12.65
N GLU A 913 47.40 9.70 13.82
CA GLU A 913 47.41 9.03 15.12
C GLU A 913 46.23 8.06 15.27
N ASN A 914 45.03 8.52 14.94
CA ASN A 914 43.81 7.72 15.01
C ASN A 914 43.75 6.62 13.94
N LEU A 915 44.28 6.86 12.74
CA LEU A 915 44.43 5.84 11.69
C LEU A 915 45.40 4.75 12.15
N THR A 916 46.53 5.13 12.76
CA THR A 916 47.48 4.18 13.32
C THR A 916 46.85 3.35 14.45
N ALA A 917 46.09 3.99 15.33
CA ALA A 917 45.31 3.30 16.36
C ALA A 917 44.29 2.32 15.74
N PHE A 918 43.56 2.74 14.69
CA PHE A 918 42.61 1.90 13.98
C PHE A 918 43.25 0.63 13.42
N PHE A 919 44.49 0.68 12.91
CA PHE A 919 45.16 -0.51 12.40
C PHE A 919 45.81 -1.37 13.49
N LYS A 920 46.51 -0.76 14.46
CA LYS A 920 47.33 -1.47 15.44
C LYS A 920 46.62 -1.86 16.74
N ARG A 921 45.68 -1.05 17.24
CA ARG A 921 45.02 -1.27 18.54
C ARG A 921 43.81 -2.18 18.44
N ARG A 922 43.71 -3.17 19.33
CA ARG A 922 42.60 -4.14 19.34
C ARG A 922 41.27 -3.55 19.80
N ASP A 923 41.33 -2.51 20.63
CA ASP A 923 40.24 -1.84 21.34
C ASP A 923 39.75 -0.54 20.65
N CYS A 924 40.18 -0.28 19.42
CA CYS A 924 39.76 0.91 18.68
C CYS A 924 38.27 0.81 18.30
N VAL A 925 37.48 1.80 18.75
CA VAL A 925 36.04 1.92 18.48
C VAL A 925 35.70 2.75 17.24
N LEU A 926 36.70 3.35 16.59
CA LEU A 926 36.49 4.18 15.39
C LEU A 926 36.00 3.33 14.22
N SER A 927 34.94 3.79 13.56
CA SER A 927 34.37 3.15 12.38
C SER A 927 35.27 3.37 11.15
N PRO A 928 35.40 2.37 10.24
CA PRO A 928 36.08 2.58 8.95
C PRO A 928 35.44 3.70 8.11
N LEU A 929 34.16 4.00 8.33
CA LEU A 929 33.44 5.06 7.63
C LEU A 929 34.11 6.43 7.79
N LEU A 930 34.66 6.73 8.97
CA LEU A 930 35.38 7.98 9.25
C LEU A 930 36.53 8.23 8.26
N PHE A 931 37.33 7.18 8.02
CA PHE A 931 38.48 7.25 7.12
C PHE A 931 38.08 7.17 5.64
N ARG A 932 36.99 6.44 5.32
CA ARG A 932 36.44 6.44 3.95
C ARG A 932 36.02 7.85 3.52
N SER A 933 35.30 8.57 4.39
CA SER A 933 34.78 9.90 4.07
C SER A 933 35.89 10.94 3.84
N ILE A 934 36.97 10.89 4.62
CA ILE A 934 38.07 11.86 4.48
C ILE A 934 38.93 11.61 3.23
N LEU A 935 39.17 10.33 2.88
CA LEU A 935 39.95 9.97 1.68
C LEU A 935 39.23 10.29 0.36
N GLN A 936 37.90 10.35 0.39
CA GLN A 936 37.07 10.81 -0.73
C GLN A 936 37.05 12.34 -0.88
N LEU A 937 37.48 13.09 0.15
CA LEU A 937 37.53 14.55 0.12
C LEU A 937 38.73 15.04 -0.70
N GLN A 938 38.57 16.20 -1.38
CA GLN A 938 39.68 16.88 -2.05
C GLN A 938 40.52 17.64 -1.02
N TRP A 939 41.29 16.92 -0.21
CA TRP A 939 42.12 17.49 0.86
C TRP A 939 43.57 17.01 0.73
N GLU A 940 44.51 17.97 0.72
CA GLU A 940 45.95 17.71 0.55
C GLU A 940 46.54 16.88 1.68
N GLY A 941 45.97 16.96 2.89
CA GLY A 941 46.35 16.11 4.02
C GLY A 941 46.30 14.61 3.73
N ASN A 942 45.50 14.18 2.74
CA ASN A 942 45.46 12.79 2.30
C ASN A 942 46.83 12.31 1.75
N TRP A 943 47.69 13.19 1.21
CA TRP A 943 49.03 12.81 0.76
C TRP A 943 49.97 12.39 1.88
N GLN A 944 49.73 12.85 3.11
CA GLN A 944 50.48 12.44 4.29
C GLN A 944 49.89 11.17 4.94
N LEU A 945 48.57 10.98 4.85
CA LEU A 945 47.89 9.78 5.39
C LEU A 945 48.08 8.53 4.50
N THR A 946 48.11 8.69 3.18
CA THR A 946 48.14 7.57 2.23
C THR A 946 49.41 6.71 2.30
N PRO A 947 50.62 7.26 2.52
CA PRO A 947 51.82 6.45 2.76
C PRO A 947 51.67 5.47 3.93
N LEU A 948 51.02 5.88 5.03
CA LEU A 948 50.74 5.01 6.16
C LEU A 948 49.84 3.83 5.77
N LEU A 949 48.86 4.05 4.89
CA LEU A 949 47.97 3.00 4.39
C LEU A 949 48.73 1.95 3.56
N VAL A 950 49.73 2.37 2.77
CA VAL A 950 50.60 1.43 2.06
C VAL A 950 51.34 0.55 3.05
N ASP A 951 51.94 1.13 4.09
CA ASP A 951 52.64 0.38 5.12
C ASP A 951 51.68 -0.61 5.83
N PHE A 952 50.49 -0.15 6.24
CA PHE A 952 49.50 -1.01 6.92
C PHE A 952 48.92 -2.11 6.03
N ALA A 953 48.81 -1.92 4.72
CA ALA A 953 48.27 -2.92 3.79
C ALA A 953 49.15 -4.17 3.70
N PHE A 954 50.47 -4.02 3.89
CA PHE A 954 51.46 -5.09 3.74
C PHE A 954 52.16 -5.48 5.06
N ASP A 955 51.93 -4.77 6.15
CA ASP A 955 52.46 -5.10 7.46
C ASP A 955 51.85 -6.40 8.01
N SER A 956 52.69 -7.42 8.19
CA SER A 956 52.30 -8.72 8.74
C SER A 956 51.76 -8.66 10.19
N SER A 957 52.11 -7.62 10.96
CA SER A 957 51.63 -7.41 12.33
C SER A 957 50.18 -6.93 12.38
N VAL A 958 49.65 -6.40 11.27
CA VAL A 958 48.26 -5.94 11.15
C VAL A 958 47.33 -7.12 10.83
N ARG A 959 46.19 -7.17 11.53
CA ARG A 959 45.16 -8.21 11.34
C ARG A 959 44.72 -8.30 9.89
N SER A 960 44.48 -9.51 9.40
CA SER A 960 44.17 -9.81 7.99
C SER A 960 42.98 -9.02 7.43
N PHE A 961 41.88 -8.89 8.18
CA PHE A 961 40.72 -8.11 7.73
C PHE A 961 41.03 -6.60 7.68
N ARG A 962 41.84 -6.07 8.61
CA ARG A 962 42.25 -4.66 8.62
C ARG A 962 43.17 -4.34 7.44
N ARG A 963 44.11 -5.22 7.09
CA ARG A 963 44.89 -5.08 5.85
C ARG A 963 44.00 -4.96 4.60
N GLY A 964 42.84 -5.63 4.59
CA GLY A 964 41.80 -5.44 3.58
C GLY A 964 41.26 -4.00 3.52
N TYR A 965 40.93 -3.41 4.67
CA TYR A 965 40.51 -2.00 4.74
C TYR A 965 41.58 -1.03 4.26
N ALA A 966 42.87 -1.26 4.54
CA ALA A 966 43.95 -0.41 4.02
C ALA A 966 43.97 -0.39 2.48
N LEU A 967 43.80 -1.54 1.83
CA LEU A 967 43.68 -1.62 0.37
C LEU A 967 42.41 -0.93 -0.13
N GLU A 968 41.30 -1.07 0.58
CA GLU A 968 40.04 -0.40 0.24
C GLU A 968 40.15 1.13 0.33
N PHE A 969 40.79 1.63 1.37
CA PHE A 969 41.07 3.06 1.57
C PHE A 969 41.99 3.61 0.47
N LEU A 970 43.01 2.84 0.08
CA LEU A 970 43.84 3.18 -1.08
C LEU A 970 43.02 3.23 -2.39
N ILE A 971 42.10 2.30 -2.61
CA ILE A 971 41.20 2.33 -3.79
C ILE A 971 40.40 3.63 -3.81
N LEU A 972 39.82 4.02 -2.67
CA LEU A 972 39.05 5.27 -2.56
C LEU A 972 39.89 6.50 -2.89
N PHE A 973 41.12 6.55 -2.37
CA PHE A 973 42.08 7.60 -2.68
C PHE A 973 42.37 7.70 -4.19
N TYR A 974 42.72 6.59 -4.85
CA TYR A 974 43.02 6.60 -6.29
C TYR A 974 41.80 6.87 -7.18
N ASN A 975 40.59 6.57 -6.71
CA ASN A 975 39.36 6.93 -7.42
C ASN A 975 39.03 8.43 -7.31
N ASN A 976 39.65 9.17 -6.39
CA ASN A 976 39.53 10.63 -6.28
C ASN A 976 40.38 11.33 -7.35
N SER A 977 39.96 11.17 -8.61
CA SER A 977 40.67 11.65 -9.80
C SER A 977 41.04 13.14 -9.74
N ARG A 978 40.24 13.98 -9.09
CA ARG A 978 40.52 15.42 -9.00
C ARG A 978 41.74 15.72 -8.13
N LEU A 979 41.89 15.05 -6.98
CA LEU A 979 43.06 15.22 -6.11
C LEU A 979 44.31 14.64 -6.79
N VAL A 980 44.17 13.48 -7.42
CA VAL A 980 45.28 12.74 -8.05
C VAL A 980 45.78 13.39 -9.36
N HIS A 981 44.95 14.16 -10.08
CA HIS A 981 45.32 14.79 -11.36
C HIS A 981 45.78 16.24 -11.28
N LEU A 982 45.32 17.01 -10.29
CA LEU A 982 45.59 18.46 -10.22
C LEU A 982 46.78 18.82 -9.33
N ASP A 983 47.25 17.89 -8.50
CA ASP A 983 48.33 18.14 -7.56
C ASP A 983 49.71 17.93 -8.20
N THR A 984 50.49 19.00 -8.27
CA THR A 984 51.89 18.98 -8.75
C THR A 984 52.91 19.12 -7.62
N GLU A 985 52.48 19.52 -6.43
CA GLU A 985 53.36 19.82 -5.29
C GLU A 985 53.78 18.53 -4.55
N HIS A 986 52.89 17.54 -4.46
CA HIS A 986 53.14 16.28 -3.76
C HIS A 986 53.66 15.15 -4.65
N SER A 987 54.21 15.48 -5.83
CA SER A 987 54.70 14.50 -6.82
C SER A 987 55.77 13.56 -6.25
N ASP A 988 56.68 14.06 -5.41
CA ASP A 988 57.74 13.27 -4.79
C ASP A 988 57.20 12.24 -3.79
N ILE A 989 56.26 12.66 -2.94
CA ILE A 989 55.59 11.79 -1.96
C ILE A 989 54.83 10.69 -2.69
N ARG A 990 54.10 11.05 -3.74
CA ARG A 990 53.38 10.11 -4.60
C ARG A 990 54.31 9.12 -5.28
N MET A 991 55.44 9.59 -5.80
CA MET A 991 56.42 8.75 -6.48
C MET A 991 57.02 7.71 -5.55
N GLU A 992 57.39 8.11 -4.33
CA GLU A 992 57.90 7.17 -3.31
C GLU A 992 56.83 6.16 -2.88
N MET A 993 55.61 6.63 -2.66
CA MET A 993 54.47 5.79 -2.30
C MET A 993 54.14 4.75 -3.38
N GLU A 994 54.09 5.14 -4.65
CA GLU A 994 53.81 4.23 -5.78
C GLU A 994 54.94 3.21 -5.97
N ARG A 995 56.22 3.60 -5.79
CA ARG A 995 57.35 2.66 -5.81
C ARG A 995 57.26 1.62 -4.70
N LYS A 996 56.97 2.05 -3.47
CA LYS A 996 56.75 1.16 -2.33
C LYS A 996 55.59 0.20 -2.61
N LEU A 997 54.46 0.72 -3.08
CA LEU A 997 53.28 -0.08 -3.41
C LEU A 997 53.58 -1.12 -4.50
N SER A 998 54.31 -0.75 -5.56
CA SER A 998 54.74 -1.65 -6.62
C SER A 998 55.63 -2.78 -6.08
N LYS A 999 56.66 -2.44 -5.31
CA LYS A 999 57.58 -3.40 -4.68
C LYS A 999 56.85 -4.37 -3.74
N HIS A 1000 56.01 -3.86 -2.84
CA HIS A 1000 55.26 -4.69 -1.91
C HIS A 1000 54.25 -5.60 -2.63
N THR A 1001 53.62 -5.11 -3.70
CA THR A 1001 52.71 -5.94 -4.51
C THR A 1001 53.43 -7.13 -5.14
N ILE A 1002 54.58 -6.89 -5.78
CA ILE A 1002 55.37 -7.95 -6.43
C ILE A 1002 55.80 -8.98 -5.39
N ASN A 1003 56.40 -8.54 -4.28
CA ASN A 1003 56.82 -9.42 -3.19
C ASN A 1003 55.65 -10.26 -2.65
N THR A 1004 54.49 -9.63 -2.42
CA THR A 1004 53.31 -10.32 -1.89
C THR A 1004 52.78 -11.38 -2.86
N LEU A 1005 52.72 -11.08 -4.16
CA LEU A 1005 52.29 -12.04 -5.19
C LEU A 1005 53.27 -13.22 -5.32
N GLU A 1006 54.57 -12.96 -5.21
CA GLU A 1006 55.64 -13.98 -5.23
C GLU A 1006 55.63 -14.86 -3.98
N GLU A 1007 55.52 -14.27 -2.79
CA GLU A 1007 55.38 -14.97 -1.51
C GLU A 1007 54.15 -15.90 -1.52
N LEU A 1008 52.99 -15.39 -1.94
CA LEU A 1008 51.76 -16.19 -2.03
C LEU A 1008 51.86 -17.31 -3.09
N SER A 1009 52.60 -17.09 -4.17
CA SER A 1009 52.94 -18.11 -5.16
C SER A 1009 53.82 -19.23 -4.56
N ASN A 1010 54.81 -18.87 -3.74
CA ASN A 1010 55.76 -19.80 -3.15
C ASN A 1010 55.13 -20.64 -2.01
N VAL A 1011 54.24 -20.06 -1.20
CA VAL A 1011 53.50 -20.78 -0.14
C VAL A 1011 52.62 -21.91 -0.73
N HIS A 1012 52.09 -21.74 -1.93
CA HIS A 1012 51.30 -22.78 -2.61
C HIS A 1012 52.16 -23.88 -3.26
N LYS A 1013 53.41 -23.59 -3.66
CA LYS A 1013 54.36 -24.64 -4.07
C LYS A 1013 54.69 -25.60 -2.91
N VAL A 1014 54.80 -25.09 -1.68
CA VAL A 1014 55.10 -25.90 -0.48
C VAL A 1014 53.87 -26.72 -0.03
N LYS A 1015 52.66 -26.16 -0.05
CA LYS A 1015 51.43 -26.92 0.29
C LYS A 1015 51.08 -28.02 -0.72
N ASN A 1016 51.41 -27.87 -2.00
CA ASN A 1016 51.24 -28.94 -2.99
C ASN A 1016 52.22 -30.12 -2.81
N GLN A 1017 53.22 -30.00 -1.91
CA GLN A 1017 54.10 -31.11 -1.50
C GLN A 1017 53.70 -31.73 -0.15
N GLN A 1018 52.76 -31.15 0.59
CA GLN A 1018 52.19 -31.72 1.82
C GLN A 1018 50.66 -31.76 1.73
N ILE A 1019 50.15 -32.76 1.02
CA ILE A 1019 48.77 -33.23 1.19
C ILE A 1019 48.79 -34.19 2.38
N ASN A 1020 48.33 -33.74 3.54
CA ASN A 1020 47.43 -34.47 4.45
C ASN A 1020 47.21 -33.68 5.76
N THR A 1021 45.95 -33.62 6.18
CA THR A 1021 45.40 -33.12 7.47
C THR A 1021 45.09 -31.61 7.60
N SER A 1022 43.81 -31.24 7.42
CA SER A 1022 42.98 -30.43 8.35
C SER A 1022 41.81 -29.73 7.61
N ASN A 1023 40.60 -30.28 7.76
CA ASN A 1023 39.33 -29.68 7.33
C ASN A 1023 38.85 -28.62 8.35
N GLY A 1024 39.62 -27.54 8.53
CA GLY A 1024 39.28 -26.51 9.53
C GLY A 1024 39.65 -25.08 9.16
N ASN A 1025 39.77 -24.73 7.87
CA ASN A 1025 40.30 -23.41 7.47
C ASN A 1025 39.62 -22.81 6.22
N GLU A 1026 38.30 -22.94 6.10
CA GLU A 1026 37.53 -22.29 5.02
C GLU A 1026 37.54 -20.76 5.17
N ILE A 1027 37.31 -20.24 6.39
CA ILE A 1027 37.32 -18.81 6.72
C ILE A 1027 38.67 -18.16 6.39
N GLY A 1028 39.79 -18.82 6.72
CA GLY A 1028 41.14 -18.33 6.42
C GLY A 1028 41.47 -18.27 4.92
N LYS A 1029 40.84 -19.12 4.09
CA LYS A 1029 40.95 -19.06 2.63
C LYS A 1029 40.12 -17.92 2.04
N GLU A 1030 38.92 -17.70 2.54
CA GLU A 1030 38.04 -16.60 2.11
C GLU A 1030 38.63 -15.22 2.42
N VAL A 1031 39.14 -15.01 3.63
CA VAL A 1031 39.76 -13.73 4.03
C VAL A 1031 40.97 -13.40 3.14
N ARG A 1032 41.77 -14.41 2.77
CA ARG A 1032 42.89 -14.23 1.82
C ARG A 1032 42.42 -13.88 0.42
N GLN A 1033 41.37 -14.53 -0.08
CA GLN A 1033 40.84 -14.24 -1.41
C GLN A 1033 40.16 -12.87 -1.50
N ARG A 1034 39.53 -12.39 -0.41
CA ARG A 1034 38.97 -11.03 -0.32
C ARG A 1034 40.06 -9.96 -0.31
N TYR A 1035 41.15 -10.19 0.42
CA TYR A 1035 42.35 -9.32 0.39
C TYR A 1035 42.94 -9.24 -1.02
N ILE A 1036 43.14 -10.40 -1.69
CA ILE A 1036 43.68 -10.45 -3.06
C ILE A 1036 42.73 -9.78 -4.07
N CYS A 1037 41.41 -9.97 -3.92
CA CYS A 1037 40.43 -9.28 -4.77
C CYS A 1037 40.54 -7.76 -4.65
N SER A 1038 40.71 -7.26 -3.41
CA SER A 1038 40.92 -5.84 -3.13
C SER A 1038 42.24 -5.34 -3.71
N LEU A 1039 43.33 -6.12 -3.57
CA LEU A 1039 44.64 -5.77 -4.15
C LEU A 1039 44.58 -5.67 -5.69
N LEU A 1040 43.93 -6.63 -6.36
CA LEU A 1040 43.74 -6.59 -7.81
C LEU A 1040 42.89 -5.39 -8.27
N THR A 1041 41.89 -5.02 -7.46
CA THR A 1041 41.05 -3.85 -7.72
C THR A 1041 41.84 -2.55 -7.53
N LEU A 1042 42.70 -2.47 -6.51
CA LEU A 1042 43.62 -1.36 -6.31
C LEU A 1042 44.55 -1.19 -7.50
N LEU A 1043 45.22 -2.25 -7.94
CA LEU A 1043 46.12 -2.20 -9.10
C LEU A 1043 45.41 -1.69 -10.36
N ARG A 1044 44.11 -1.99 -10.48
CA ARG A 1044 43.28 -1.50 -11.58
C ARG A 1044 43.09 0.01 -11.53
N SER A 1045 42.72 0.53 -10.36
CA SER A 1045 42.55 1.98 -10.13
C SER A 1045 43.88 2.72 -10.29
N VAL A 1046 44.98 2.15 -9.80
CA VAL A 1046 46.32 2.70 -9.96
C VAL A 1046 46.72 2.71 -11.44
N TYR A 1047 46.51 1.64 -12.20
CA TYR A 1047 46.88 1.56 -13.62
C TYR A 1047 46.30 2.71 -14.47
N LEU A 1048 45.08 3.16 -14.17
CA LEU A 1048 44.44 4.27 -14.89
C LEU A 1048 45.16 5.61 -14.68
N HIS A 1049 45.84 5.78 -13.55
CA HIS A 1049 46.33 7.08 -13.10
C HIS A 1049 47.81 7.10 -12.66
N HIS A 1050 48.53 5.98 -12.77
CA HIS A 1050 49.88 5.79 -12.23
C HIS A 1050 50.93 6.74 -12.83
N LEU A 1051 52.01 6.98 -12.07
CA LEU A 1051 53.22 7.60 -12.57
C LEU A 1051 54.04 6.56 -13.35
N PRO A 1052 54.30 6.75 -14.67
CA PRO A 1052 55.02 5.77 -15.49
C PRO A 1052 56.42 5.41 -14.97
N GLN A 1053 57.04 6.32 -14.21
CA GLN A 1053 58.38 6.14 -13.63
C GLN A 1053 58.39 5.30 -12.35
N ALA A 1054 57.23 5.08 -11.70
CA ALA A 1054 57.12 4.38 -10.43
C ALA A 1054 56.72 2.89 -10.60
N TRP A 1055 56.16 2.51 -11.75
CA TRP A 1055 55.63 1.16 -12.01
C TRP A 1055 56.31 0.49 -13.19
N ASN A 1056 56.85 -0.71 -12.98
CA ASN A 1056 57.17 -1.63 -14.08
C ASN A 1056 56.04 -2.67 -14.23
N TRP A 1057 55.06 -2.35 -15.06
CA TRP A 1057 53.89 -3.21 -15.27
C TRP A 1057 54.23 -4.58 -15.90
N ASN A 1058 55.39 -4.72 -16.55
CA ASN A 1058 55.86 -6.03 -17.04
C ASN A 1058 56.20 -6.97 -15.88
N ASP A 1059 56.85 -6.47 -14.84
CA ASP A 1059 57.21 -7.25 -13.65
C ASP A 1059 55.95 -7.64 -12.88
N VAL A 1060 55.02 -6.70 -12.71
CA VAL A 1060 53.70 -6.98 -12.11
C VAL A 1060 52.91 -8.01 -12.92
N ALA A 1061 52.91 -7.93 -14.25
CA ALA A 1061 52.25 -8.90 -15.12
C ALA A 1061 52.89 -10.30 -15.03
N ASN A 1062 54.21 -10.38 -14.90
CA ASN A 1062 54.94 -11.64 -14.71
C ASN A 1062 54.64 -12.26 -13.34
N ALA A 1063 54.62 -11.46 -12.27
CA ALA A 1063 54.22 -11.89 -10.94
C ALA A 1063 52.75 -12.38 -10.92
N LEU A 1064 51.84 -11.66 -11.58
CA LEU A 1064 50.42 -12.05 -11.71
C LEU A 1064 50.23 -13.35 -12.49
N LYS A 1065 50.95 -13.56 -13.60
CA LYS A 1065 50.92 -14.82 -14.37
C LYS A 1065 51.41 -15.99 -13.50
N THR A 1066 52.51 -15.80 -12.79
CA THR A 1066 53.09 -16.81 -11.89
C THR A 1066 52.11 -17.16 -10.77
N TYR A 1067 51.51 -16.15 -10.14
CA TYR A 1067 50.49 -16.32 -9.12
C TYR A 1067 49.24 -17.06 -9.65
N ARG A 1068 48.70 -16.67 -10.81
CA ARG A 1068 47.51 -17.29 -11.41
C ARG A 1068 47.69 -18.76 -11.75
N ASN A 1069 48.90 -19.15 -12.19
CA ASN A 1069 49.25 -20.54 -12.50
C ASN A 1069 49.30 -21.43 -11.24
N ASN A 1070 49.54 -20.85 -10.06
CA ASN A 1070 49.73 -21.59 -8.81
C ASN A 1070 48.50 -21.56 -7.87
N VAL A 1071 47.47 -20.75 -8.16
CA VAL A 1071 46.33 -20.53 -7.24
C VAL A 1071 44.96 -20.60 -7.94
N SER A 1072 44.00 -21.30 -7.33
CA SER A 1072 42.57 -21.28 -7.72
C SER A 1072 41.85 -20.09 -7.09
N LEU A 1073 41.21 -19.24 -7.91
CA LEU A 1073 40.51 -18.03 -7.47
C LEU A 1073 38.99 -18.24 -7.39
N ALA A 1074 38.33 -17.67 -6.37
CA ALA A 1074 36.87 -17.53 -6.37
C ALA A 1074 36.36 -16.68 -7.54
N LYS A 1075 35.06 -16.75 -7.78
CA LYS A 1075 34.37 -16.09 -8.90
C LYS A 1075 34.67 -14.58 -8.96
N ASP A 1076 34.63 -13.89 -7.82
CA ASP A 1076 34.82 -12.44 -7.76
C ASP A 1076 36.28 -12.05 -7.98
N THR A 1077 37.23 -12.73 -7.31
CA THR A 1077 38.67 -12.54 -7.49
C THR A 1077 39.11 -12.87 -8.92
N LYS A 1078 38.51 -13.89 -9.56
CA LYS A 1078 38.74 -14.23 -10.97
C LYS A 1078 38.24 -13.13 -11.90
N THR A 1079 37.10 -12.51 -11.58
CA THR A 1079 36.55 -11.39 -12.34
C THR A 1079 37.44 -10.16 -12.21
N ALA A 1080 37.89 -9.81 -11.01
CA ALA A 1080 38.85 -8.73 -10.76
C ALA A 1080 40.18 -8.96 -11.50
N TYR A 1081 40.71 -10.19 -11.43
CA TYR A 1081 41.90 -10.60 -12.18
C TYR A 1081 41.72 -10.42 -13.68
N ASN A 1082 40.63 -10.93 -14.26
CA ASN A 1082 40.38 -10.84 -15.71
C ASN A 1082 40.28 -9.38 -16.16
N ARG A 1083 39.62 -8.51 -15.39
CA ARG A 1083 39.52 -7.07 -15.69
C ARG A 1083 40.88 -6.39 -15.71
N LEU A 1084 41.72 -6.66 -14.69
CA LEU A 1084 43.08 -6.12 -14.61
C LEU A 1084 43.99 -6.68 -15.73
N ALA A 1085 43.89 -7.98 -16.00
CA ALA A 1085 44.67 -8.68 -17.02
C ALA A 1085 44.40 -8.12 -18.42
N VAL A 1086 43.13 -7.79 -18.74
CA VAL A 1086 42.78 -7.12 -20.00
C VAL A 1086 43.42 -5.73 -20.09
N GLN A 1087 43.41 -4.95 -19.01
CA GLN A 1087 43.94 -3.58 -19.02
C GLN A 1087 45.47 -3.52 -19.13
N ILE A 1088 46.19 -4.47 -18.52
CA ILE A 1088 47.66 -4.55 -18.57
C ILE A 1088 48.14 -5.35 -19.82
N GLY A 1089 47.23 -5.90 -20.63
CA GLY A 1089 47.58 -6.59 -21.89
C GLY A 1089 48.07 -8.03 -21.73
N ILE A 1090 47.63 -8.74 -20.68
CA ILE A 1090 47.91 -10.18 -20.50
C ILE A 1090 47.02 -10.99 -21.46
N LEU A 1091 47.61 -11.47 -22.56
CA LEU A 1091 46.97 -12.37 -23.54
C LEU A 1091 46.36 -13.62 -22.86
N HIS A 1092 45.06 -13.85 -23.06
CA HIS A 1092 44.38 -15.10 -22.70
C HIS A 1092 44.91 -16.25 -23.56
N ASN A 1093 45.94 -16.95 -23.08
CA ASN A 1093 46.30 -18.23 -23.67
C ASN A 1093 45.37 -19.32 -23.14
N ALA A 1094 44.44 -19.71 -24.01
CA ALA A 1094 43.93 -21.07 -24.07
C ALA A 1094 45.09 -22.06 -24.01
N LEU A 1095 45.00 -23.07 -23.14
CA LEU A 1095 45.53 -24.43 -23.27
C LEU A 1095 45.15 -25.15 -21.96
N SER A 1096 44.39 -26.25 -21.97
CA SER A 1096 44.74 -27.47 -22.69
C SER A 1096 43.51 -28.28 -23.13
N LYS A 1097 43.35 -28.42 -24.45
CA LYS A 1097 42.83 -29.67 -25.06
C LYS A 1097 44.04 -30.46 -25.57
N LYS A 1098 44.25 -31.63 -24.99
CA LYS A 1098 44.91 -32.82 -25.54
C LYS A 1098 44.00 -33.98 -25.13
N ILE A 1099 43.54 -34.94 -25.92
CA ILE A 1099 43.75 -35.39 -27.30
C ILE A 1099 42.44 -36.13 -27.66
N LYS A 1100 41.87 -35.93 -28.86
CA LYS A 1100 41.15 -37.00 -29.56
C LYS A 1100 41.90 -37.27 -30.84
N HIS A 1101 42.23 -38.54 -31.03
CA HIS A 1101 42.85 -39.06 -32.24
C HIS A 1101 41.98 -38.71 -33.46
N VAL A 1102 42.69 -38.30 -34.51
CA VAL A 1102 42.23 -38.06 -35.87
C VAL A 1102 41.84 -39.38 -36.54
N GLN A 1103 40.78 -39.38 -37.35
CA GLN A 1103 40.83 -39.95 -38.71
C GLN A 1103 39.69 -39.42 -39.61
N ASN A 1104 40.01 -39.39 -40.90
CA ASN A 1104 39.50 -38.54 -41.96
C ASN A 1104 38.14 -38.94 -42.54
N THR A 1105 37.52 -37.96 -43.19
CA THR A 1105 36.61 -38.10 -44.35
C THR A 1105 37.29 -38.84 -45.50
N THR A 1106 36.71 -39.93 -46.02
CA THR A 1106 36.06 -40.04 -47.37
C THR A 1106 35.75 -41.49 -47.77
N ILE A 1107 34.54 -41.69 -48.35
CA ILE A 1107 34.15 -42.73 -49.32
C ILE A 1107 34.03 -44.18 -48.81
N ASN A 1108 32.79 -44.67 -48.59
CA ASN A 1108 32.13 -45.60 -49.54
C ASN A 1108 30.75 -46.07 -49.06
N GLY A 1109 29.93 -46.39 -50.06
CA GLY A 1109 28.56 -46.87 -49.95
C GLY A 1109 28.38 -48.22 -49.23
N HIS A 1110 27.10 -48.43 -48.90
CA HIS A 1110 26.37 -49.70 -48.83
C HIS A 1110 26.53 -50.58 -47.60
N GLY A 1111 25.38 -50.82 -46.97
CA GLY A 1111 24.99 -52.19 -46.62
C GLY A 1111 24.57 -52.39 -45.17
N GLY A 1112 23.24 -52.35 -44.95
CA GLY A 1112 22.54 -53.25 -44.04
C GLY A 1112 22.74 -53.01 -42.54
N ALA A 1113 21.72 -52.53 -41.85
CA ALA A 1113 20.56 -53.34 -41.47
C ALA A 1113 19.76 -52.62 -40.38
N ASN A 1114 18.43 -52.65 -40.56
CA ASN A 1114 17.38 -52.56 -39.55
C ASN A 1114 17.30 -51.27 -38.73
N SER A 1115 16.38 -50.38 -39.13
CA SER A 1115 14.96 -50.36 -38.72
C SER A 1115 14.85 -49.55 -37.43
N GLY A 1116 14.47 -48.28 -37.55
CA GLY A 1116 13.05 -47.95 -37.65
C GLY A 1116 12.63 -47.62 -36.23
N LYS A 1117 12.81 -46.39 -35.80
CA LYS A 1117 12.07 -45.18 -36.15
C LYS A 1117 11.37 -44.79 -34.86
N ASP A 1118 11.60 -43.52 -34.53
CA ASP A 1118 10.71 -42.66 -33.80
C ASP A 1118 10.15 -43.25 -32.52
N ASN A 1119 10.62 -42.72 -31.39
CA ASN A 1119 9.66 -42.17 -30.46
C ASN A 1119 10.31 -41.37 -29.33
N LEU A 1120 9.60 -40.30 -29.03
CA LEU A 1120 9.19 -39.85 -27.70
C LEU A 1120 10.23 -39.65 -26.59
N GLU A 1121 9.88 -38.60 -25.86
CA GLU A 1121 9.90 -38.54 -24.40
C GLU A 1121 11.25 -38.37 -23.71
N LEU A 1122 11.10 -37.63 -22.60
CA LEU A 1122 11.74 -37.81 -21.32
C LEU A 1122 13.18 -38.34 -21.35
N LYS A 1123 14.02 -37.64 -20.60
CA LYS A 1123 14.36 -38.17 -19.27
C LYS A 1123 15.10 -37.14 -18.43
N THR A 1124 14.46 -36.80 -17.33
CA THR A 1124 15.20 -36.85 -16.07
C THR A 1124 15.71 -38.27 -15.82
N LYS A 1125 16.77 -38.33 -15.00
CA LYS A 1125 17.21 -39.45 -14.16
C LYS A 1125 18.28 -40.37 -14.77
N LYS A 1126 19.37 -40.53 -14.03
CA LYS A 1126 19.53 -41.58 -13.00
C LYS A 1126 20.96 -41.46 -12.42
N ARG A 1127 21.16 -41.22 -11.12
CA ARG A 1127 21.06 -42.18 -10.00
C ARG A 1127 21.72 -43.52 -10.30
N LYS A 1128 22.75 -43.86 -9.52
CA LYS A 1128 23.13 -45.19 -9.00
C LYS A 1128 24.03 -44.92 -7.78
N ASN A 1129 24.10 -45.71 -6.73
CA ASN A 1129 23.41 -46.89 -6.22
C ASN A 1129 23.88 -46.99 -4.74
N VAL A 1130 23.20 -47.68 -3.83
CA VAL A 1130 23.43 -49.10 -3.47
C VAL A 1130 22.44 -49.36 -2.31
N GLN A 1131 21.40 -50.19 -2.52
CA GLN A 1131 21.25 -51.61 -2.12
C GLN A 1131 20.86 -51.78 -0.63
N ASN A 1132 20.04 -52.75 -0.21
CA ASN A 1132 19.06 -53.68 -0.81
C ASN A 1132 18.43 -54.41 0.41
N ALA A 1133 17.12 -54.67 0.43
CA ALA A 1133 16.51 -56.00 0.24
C ALA A 1133 16.43 -56.83 1.56
N THR A 1134 15.41 -57.62 1.90
CA THR A 1134 14.30 -58.23 1.12
C THR A 1134 13.36 -59.03 2.05
N VAL A 1135 12.16 -59.38 1.53
CA VAL A 1135 11.35 -60.64 1.72
C VAL A 1135 10.45 -60.70 2.98
N ASN A 1136 9.15 -61.06 2.97
CA ASN A 1136 8.22 -61.64 1.97
C ASN A 1136 6.71 -61.50 2.39
N GLU A 1137 5.79 -61.53 1.40
CA GLU A 1137 4.48 -62.28 1.23
C GLU A 1137 3.51 -62.53 2.42
N GLU A 1138 2.18 -62.77 2.35
CA GLU A 1138 1.07 -62.76 1.37
C GLU A 1138 -0.27 -63.06 2.15
N THR A 1139 -1.43 -62.66 1.59
CA THR A 1139 -2.78 -63.31 1.57
C THR A 1139 -3.78 -63.44 2.77
N GLN A 1140 -5.02 -62.97 2.48
CA GLN A 1140 -6.39 -63.56 2.61
C GLN A 1140 -7.18 -63.80 3.93
N ASN A 1141 -8.41 -63.22 3.95
CA ASN A 1141 -9.76 -63.69 4.35
C ASN A 1141 -10.04 -64.48 5.65
N GLY A 1142 -11.03 -63.97 6.43
CA GLY A 1142 -12.23 -64.74 6.79
C GLY A 1142 -12.67 -64.89 8.27
N ILE A 1143 -13.92 -64.43 8.54
CA ILE A 1143 -15.00 -65.14 9.29
C ILE A 1143 -15.13 -65.05 10.84
N ASP A 1144 -16.29 -64.48 11.25
CA ASP A 1144 -17.26 -64.78 12.33
C ASP A 1144 -16.92 -64.95 13.84
N ASN A 1145 -17.77 -64.30 14.66
CA ASN A 1145 -18.71 -64.86 15.68
C ASN A 1145 -18.71 -64.30 17.13
N PHE A 1146 -19.86 -63.66 17.46
CA PHE A 1146 -20.84 -63.98 18.53
C PHE A 1146 -20.63 -63.69 20.06
N ARG A 1147 -21.70 -63.09 20.62
CA ARG A 1147 -22.42 -63.31 21.91
C ARG A 1147 -22.03 -62.54 23.19
N GLN A 1148 -22.96 -61.73 23.75
CA GLN A 1148 -23.98 -61.99 24.83
C GLN A 1148 -23.34 -62.03 26.24
N SER A 1149 -23.94 -61.59 27.35
CA SER A 1149 -25.21 -60.93 27.74
C SER A 1149 -25.14 -60.64 29.26
N ASP A 1150 -26.17 -59.94 29.77
CA ASP A 1150 -26.70 -59.99 31.16
C ASP A 1150 -25.95 -59.24 32.28
N ASN A 1151 -26.55 -58.74 33.35
CA ASN A 1151 -27.88 -58.23 33.80
C ASN A 1151 -27.75 -58.18 35.34
N THR A 1152 -28.39 -57.23 36.02
CA THR A 1152 -28.97 -57.32 37.40
C THR A 1152 -29.61 -55.97 37.75
N GLU A 1153 -30.95 -55.89 37.80
CA GLU A 1153 -31.85 -55.95 38.99
C GLU A 1153 -31.96 -54.58 39.71
N GLU A 1154 -33.06 -53.82 39.61
CA GLU A 1154 -34.44 -53.93 40.16
C GLU A 1154 -34.62 -53.65 41.66
N ASN A 1155 -35.51 -52.69 41.97
CA ASN A 1155 -36.58 -52.68 43.01
C ASN A 1155 -37.25 -51.28 43.01
N GLU A 1156 -38.52 -51.15 42.59
CA GLU A 1156 -39.78 -51.10 43.41
C GLU A 1156 -39.90 -49.81 44.28
N ASP A 1157 -41.00 -49.05 44.39
CA ASP A 1157 -42.39 -49.16 43.91
C ASP A 1157 -43.15 -47.80 44.13
N VAL A 1158 -44.15 -47.54 43.27
CA VAL A 1158 -45.48 -46.89 43.49
C VAL A 1158 -45.60 -45.49 44.14
N GLN A 1159 -46.11 -44.47 43.40
CA GLN A 1159 -47.53 -44.01 43.41
C GLN A 1159 -47.81 -42.69 42.62
N ASN A 1160 -48.93 -42.73 41.88
CA ASN A 1160 -49.82 -41.65 41.39
C ASN A 1160 -49.61 -40.94 40.04
N ASP A 1161 -50.64 -41.16 39.22
CA ASP A 1161 -50.96 -40.72 37.88
C ASP A 1161 -51.25 -39.21 37.69
N SER A 1162 -51.15 -38.83 36.41
CA SER A 1162 -52.04 -37.87 35.69
C SER A 1162 -51.52 -36.49 35.30
N TYR A 1163 -50.23 -36.31 35.00
CA TYR A 1163 -49.76 -35.06 34.35
C TYR A 1163 -48.72 -35.18 33.22
N ASP A 1164 -48.34 -36.39 32.76
CA ASP A 1164 -47.24 -36.54 31.79
C ASP A 1164 -47.64 -36.86 30.33
N THR A 1165 -48.92 -37.14 30.03
CA THR A 1165 -49.33 -37.52 28.68
C THR A 1165 -49.46 -36.34 27.69
N GLU A 1166 -49.55 -35.10 28.16
CA GLU A 1166 -49.60 -33.90 27.28
C GLU A 1166 -48.22 -33.32 26.95
N LEU A 1167 -47.19 -33.60 27.75
CA LEU A 1167 -45.83 -33.10 27.53
C LEU A 1167 -45.08 -33.93 26.49
N GLU A 1168 -45.27 -35.25 26.45
CA GLU A 1168 -44.67 -36.11 25.42
C GLU A 1168 -45.30 -35.92 24.03
N GLU A 1169 -46.62 -35.73 23.94
CA GLU A 1169 -47.26 -35.45 22.65
C GLU A 1169 -46.82 -34.10 22.06
N ASN A 1170 -46.65 -33.08 22.89
CA ASN A 1170 -46.18 -31.76 22.46
C ASN A 1170 -44.68 -31.76 22.12
N ALA A 1171 -43.87 -32.58 22.80
CA ALA A 1171 -42.47 -32.80 22.45
C ALA A 1171 -42.33 -33.51 21.09
N VAL A 1172 -43.15 -34.54 20.82
CA VAL A 1172 -43.17 -35.26 19.53
C VAL A 1172 -43.71 -34.37 18.40
N LYS A 1173 -44.75 -33.55 18.65
CA LYS A 1173 -45.26 -32.56 17.68
C LYS A 1173 -44.23 -31.44 17.39
N LYS A 1174 -43.49 -30.96 18.39
CA LYS A 1174 -42.37 -29.99 18.20
C LYS A 1174 -41.18 -30.62 17.46
N LYS A 1175 -40.83 -31.88 17.75
CA LYS A 1175 -39.75 -32.62 17.06
C LYS A 1175 -40.11 -32.92 15.61
N ASN A 1176 -41.38 -33.22 15.32
CA ASN A 1176 -41.89 -33.37 13.96
C ASN A 1176 -41.98 -32.04 13.20
N LYS A 1177 -42.41 -30.94 13.85
CA LYS A 1177 -42.36 -29.59 13.23
C LYS A 1177 -40.93 -29.11 12.97
N ARG A 1178 -39.97 -29.38 13.87
CA ARG A 1178 -38.54 -29.12 13.63
C ARG A 1178 -37.99 -29.97 12.50
N LYS A 1179 -38.19 -31.30 12.51
CA LYS A 1179 -37.81 -32.18 11.39
C LYS A 1179 -38.44 -31.75 10.06
N GLN A 1180 -39.68 -31.26 10.06
CA GLN A 1180 -40.35 -30.76 8.85
C GLN A 1180 -39.80 -29.38 8.41
N LYS A 1181 -39.42 -28.51 9.35
CA LYS A 1181 -38.74 -27.24 9.09
C LYS A 1181 -37.31 -27.46 8.57
N ASP A 1182 -36.58 -28.38 9.17
CA ASP A 1182 -35.23 -28.78 8.77
C ASP A 1182 -35.27 -29.49 7.41
N LYS A 1183 -36.26 -30.35 7.15
CA LYS A 1183 -36.48 -30.95 5.83
C LYS A 1183 -36.89 -29.91 4.78
N ARG A 1184 -37.57 -28.83 5.16
CA ARG A 1184 -37.88 -27.68 4.28
C ARG A 1184 -36.64 -26.80 4.06
N GLN A 1185 -35.80 -26.59 5.08
CA GLN A 1185 -34.53 -25.89 4.98
C GLN A 1185 -33.52 -26.67 4.13
N LEU A 1186 -33.32 -27.96 4.37
CA LEU A 1186 -32.51 -28.85 3.54
C LEU A 1186 -33.03 -28.91 2.09
N LYS A 1187 -34.35 -28.93 1.86
CA LYS A 1187 -34.90 -28.81 0.49
C LYS A 1187 -34.66 -27.44 -0.13
N LYS A 1188 -34.67 -26.37 0.65
CA LYS A 1188 -34.40 -24.99 0.20
C LYS A 1188 -32.91 -24.79 -0.07
N GLU A 1189 -32.05 -25.36 0.76
CA GLU A 1189 -30.60 -25.30 0.71
C GLU A 1189 -30.05 -26.18 -0.41
N ALA A 1190 -30.53 -27.43 -0.54
CA ALA A 1190 -30.24 -28.27 -1.70
C ALA A 1190 -30.76 -27.66 -3.01
N ARG A 1191 -31.85 -26.90 -2.97
CA ARG A 1191 -32.37 -26.15 -4.12
C ARG A 1191 -31.49 -24.93 -4.44
N MET A 1192 -31.04 -24.19 -3.44
CA MET A 1192 -30.08 -23.08 -3.62
C MET A 1192 -28.70 -23.57 -4.08
N LEU A 1193 -28.22 -24.74 -3.61
CA LEU A 1193 -27.00 -25.40 -4.09
C LEU A 1193 -27.15 -25.88 -5.53
N ARG A 1194 -28.29 -26.46 -5.90
CA ARG A 1194 -28.62 -26.81 -7.30
C ARG A 1194 -28.72 -25.58 -8.20
N GLU A 1195 -29.08 -24.43 -7.67
CA GLU A 1195 -29.26 -23.18 -8.43
C GLU A 1195 -27.96 -22.37 -8.55
N LYS A 1196 -27.13 -22.31 -7.49
CA LYS A 1196 -25.77 -21.73 -7.51
C LYS A 1196 -24.84 -22.47 -8.47
N THR A 1197 -25.08 -23.76 -8.66
CA THR A 1197 -24.33 -24.62 -9.60
C THR A 1197 -24.86 -24.59 -11.03
N ILE A 1198 -25.96 -23.89 -11.30
CA ILE A 1198 -26.49 -23.65 -12.65
C ILE A 1198 -25.87 -22.37 -13.26
N SER A 1199 -25.48 -21.40 -12.43
CA SER A 1199 -24.82 -20.16 -12.87
C SER A 1199 -23.30 -20.29 -13.08
N GLU A 1200 -22.68 -21.36 -12.57
CA GLU A 1200 -21.23 -21.60 -12.66
C GLU A 1200 -20.96 -22.91 -13.43
N GLY A 1201 -20.16 -22.85 -14.50
CA GLY A 1201 -19.43 -24.03 -14.99
C GLY A 1201 -20.00 -24.77 -16.21
N PHE A 1202 -20.38 -24.06 -17.27
CA PHE A 1202 -20.57 -24.68 -18.59
C PHE A 1202 -19.74 -24.00 -19.67
N GLU A 1203 -18.50 -23.58 -19.38
CA GLU A 1203 -17.58 -23.16 -20.44
C GLU A 1203 -17.17 -24.37 -21.29
N PRO A 1204 -17.01 -24.22 -22.62
CA PRO A 1204 -16.47 -25.29 -23.45
C PRO A 1204 -15.04 -25.60 -23.01
N PHE A 1205 -14.77 -26.85 -22.60
CA PHE A 1205 -13.41 -27.32 -22.38
C PHE A 1205 -12.63 -27.26 -23.69
N ASN A 1206 -11.42 -26.69 -23.64
CA ASN A 1206 -10.56 -26.53 -24.81
C ASN A 1206 -9.76 -27.81 -25.10
N PHE A 1207 -10.31 -28.72 -25.91
CA PHE A 1207 -9.65 -29.95 -26.39
C PHE A 1207 -8.61 -29.69 -27.50
N SER A 1208 -7.78 -28.66 -27.32
CA SER A 1208 -6.75 -28.23 -28.30
C SER A 1208 -5.75 -29.34 -28.69
N SER A 1209 -5.59 -30.39 -27.88
CA SER A 1209 -4.72 -31.54 -28.18
C SER A 1209 -5.26 -32.48 -29.26
N PHE A 1210 -6.51 -32.32 -29.71
CA PHE A 1210 -7.14 -33.17 -30.72
C PHE A 1210 -6.99 -32.64 -32.16
N VAL A 1211 -6.78 -31.34 -32.33
CA VAL A 1211 -6.80 -30.67 -33.65
C VAL A 1211 -5.51 -30.94 -34.47
N SER A 1212 -4.48 -31.54 -33.88
CA SER A 1212 -3.19 -31.76 -34.55
C SER A 1212 -3.04 -33.09 -35.31
N CYS A 1213 -4.09 -33.92 -35.41
CA CYS A 1213 -4.02 -35.21 -36.10
C CYS A 1213 -5.09 -35.29 -37.20
N ASN A 1214 -4.89 -34.59 -38.32
CA ASN A 1214 -5.41 -34.96 -39.65
C ASN A 1214 -4.83 -34.02 -40.72
N GLU A 1215 -3.54 -34.18 -41.05
CA GLU A 1215 -2.96 -33.64 -42.29
C GLU A 1215 -1.96 -34.63 -42.91
N SER A 1216 -2.39 -35.29 -43.99
CA SER A 1216 -1.60 -35.86 -45.11
C SER A 1216 -2.63 -36.46 -46.08
N ASN A 1217 -2.72 -36.20 -47.39
CA ASN A 1217 -1.81 -35.72 -48.42
C ASN A 1217 -2.65 -35.11 -49.58
N GLY A 1218 -2.05 -34.25 -50.42
CA GLY A 1218 -2.46 -34.11 -51.83
C GLY A 1218 -2.39 -32.70 -52.43
N ASP A 1219 -1.32 -32.44 -53.18
CA ASP A 1219 -1.01 -31.24 -53.95
C ASP A 1219 -2.02 -30.85 -55.06
N MET A 1220 -2.33 -29.54 -55.15
CA MET A 1220 -2.44 -28.62 -56.33
C MET A 1220 -3.32 -28.97 -57.58
N PRO A 1221 -3.83 -28.01 -58.42
CA PRO A 1221 -3.80 -26.54 -58.36
C PRO A 1221 -5.13 -25.77 -58.74
N LEU A 1222 -5.17 -24.46 -58.40
CA LEU A 1222 -5.71 -23.28 -59.13
C LEU A 1222 -7.07 -23.36 -59.91
N GLN A 1223 -8.06 -22.52 -59.56
CA GLN A 1223 -8.35 -21.24 -60.26
C GLN A 1223 -9.53 -20.42 -59.69
N ASN A 1224 -9.24 -19.11 -59.56
CA ASN A 1224 -9.99 -17.88 -59.23
C ASN A 1224 -11.50 -17.74 -59.48
N GLY A 1225 -12.11 -16.90 -58.64
CA GLY A 1225 -13.29 -16.07 -58.94
C GLY A 1225 -13.70 -15.18 -57.75
N ASP A 1226 -13.38 -13.88 -57.84
CA ASP A 1226 -13.52 -12.76 -56.87
C ASP A 1226 -14.87 -12.65 -56.13
N SER A 1227 -14.96 -12.15 -54.88
CA SER A 1227 -14.90 -10.72 -54.50
C SER A 1227 -15.03 -10.58 -52.96
N GLU A 1228 -14.08 -9.93 -52.24
CA GLU A 1228 -14.13 -8.55 -51.67
C GLU A 1228 -15.30 -8.34 -50.66
N ILE A 1229 -15.19 -7.88 -49.40
CA ILE A 1229 -14.32 -6.89 -48.69
C ILE A 1229 -14.47 -7.08 -47.15
N THR A 1230 -13.48 -6.57 -46.37
CA THR A 1230 -13.45 -6.16 -44.93
C THR A 1230 -13.11 -7.27 -43.91
N GLU A 1231 -12.20 -7.14 -42.94
CA GLU A 1231 -11.58 -5.98 -42.28
C GLU A 1231 -10.32 -6.47 -41.50
N THR A 1232 -9.20 -5.77 -41.60
CA THR A 1232 -7.99 -6.05 -40.80
C THR A 1232 -7.98 -5.26 -39.48
N SER A 1233 -7.80 -5.98 -38.38
CA SER A 1233 -7.32 -5.48 -37.09
C SER A 1233 -6.00 -4.71 -37.19
N PRO A 1234 -5.66 -3.87 -36.18
CA PRO A 1234 -4.26 -3.64 -35.84
C PRO A 1234 -3.90 -4.14 -34.44
N LYS A 1235 -2.78 -4.86 -34.36
CA LYS A 1235 -1.91 -5.03 -33.19
C LYS A 1235 -0.64 -4.18 -33.35
N PRO A 1236 0.16 -3.96 -32.28
CA PRO A 1236 1.09 -2.84 -32.18
C PRO A 1236 2.53 -3.11 -32.69
N SER A 1237 3.06 -2.09 -33.39
CA SER A 1237 4.41 -1.47 -33.36
C SER A 1237 5.73 -2.29 -33.23
N LYS A 1238 6.65 -2.12 -34.21
CA LYS A 1238 7.95 -1.37 -34.14
C LYS A 1238 9.05 -1.92 -35.08
N LYS A 1239 9.57 -1.06 -35.99
CA LYS A 1239 11.01 -0.75 -36.27
C LYS A 1239 11.13 0.06 -37.59
N ARG A 1240 11.60 1.32 -37.53
CA ARG A 1240 12.92 1.86 -38.02
C ARG A 1240 13.11 1.71 -39.55
N THR A 1241 13.42 2.72 -40.39
CA THR A 1241 14.31 3.90 -40.23
C THR A 1241 14.28 4.80 -41.49
N HIS A 1242 14.53 6.12 -41.31
CA HIS A 1242 15.15 7.11 -42.24
C HIS A 1242 14.42 7.50 -43.56
N LYS A 1243 14.42 8.74 -44.10
CA LYS A 1243 15.17 10.00 -43.91
C LYS A 1243 14.50 11.13 -44.76
N GLY A 1244 14.65 12.41 -44.36
CA GLY A 1244 14.50 13.66 -45.16
C GLY A 1244 13.09 14.29 -45.13
N ILE A 1245 12.77 15.46 -44.53
CA ILE A 1245 13.35 16.84 -44.49
C ILE A 1245 13.46 17.46 -45.90
N PRO A 1246 13.10 18.74 -46.16
CA PRO A 1246 12.28 19.72 -45.41
C PRO A 1246 11.25 20.51 -46.27
N ASP A 1247 10.57 21.45 -45.59
CA ASP A 1247 10.36 22.86 -45.98
C ASP A 1247 8.93 23.40 -46.22
N SER A 1248 8.46 24.08 -45.16
CA SER A 1248 8.18 25.52 -45.13
C SER A 1248 6.83 26.08 -45.62
N ASN A 1249 6.42 27.12 -44.86
CA ASN A 1249 5.44 28.19 -45.13
C ASN A 1249 3.97 27.89 -44.82
N LYS A 1250 3.40 28.40 -43.71
CA LYS A 1250 3.06 29.80 -43.34
C LYS A 1250 1.68 30.26 -43.87
N VAL A 1251 0.78 30.51 -42.89
CA VAL A 1251 0.14 31.83 -42.61
C VAL A 1251 -1.30 32.11 -43.10
N LYS A 1252 -2.16 32.47 -42.11
CA LYS A 1252 -3.35 33.39 -42.13
C LYS A 1252 -4.63 32.89 -42.84
N ARG A 1253 -5.87 33.27 -42.50
CA ARG A 1253 -6.50 34.16 -41.48
C ARG A 1253 -8.03 33.94 -41.51
N ARG A 1254 -8.67 34.14 -40.35
CA ARG A 1254 -9.95 34.86 -40.04
C ARG A 1254 -11.26 34.67 -40.86
N LYS A 1255 -12.35 34.49 -40.06
CA LYS A 1255 -13.68 35.19 -39.97
C LYS A 1255 -14.39 35.55 -41.30
N HIS A 1256 -15.69 35.34 -41.50
CA HIS A 1256 -16.89 35.80 -40.76
C HIS A 1256 -18.12 35.10 -41.39
N MET A 1257 -19.12 34.66 -40.61
CA MET A 1257 -20.51 35.20 -40.48
C MET A 1257 -21.47 35.07 -41.68
N GLN A 1258 -22.72 34.72 -41.29
CA GLN A 1258 -24.04 35.02 -41.85
C GLN A 1258 -24.83 33.94 -42.61
N ASP A 1259 -25.98 33.66 -41.97
CA ASP A 1259 -27.35 33.45 -42.47
C ASP A 1259 -27.69 32.18 -43.25
N ALA A 1260 -28.25 31.20 -42.54
CA ALA A 1260 -29.61 30.66 -42.70
C ALA A 1260 -29.93 29.64 -41.61
#